data_AF-A0A7Z7LYZ8-F1
#
_entry.id   AF-A0A7Z7LYZ8-F1
#
_cell.length_a   1.000
_cell.length_b   1.000
_cell.length_c   1.000
_cell.angle_alpha   90.00
_cell.angle_beta   90.00
_cell.angle_gamma   90.00
#
_symmetry.space_group_name_H-M   'P 1'
#
loop_
_entity.id
_entity.type
_entity.pdbx_description
1 polymer ?
#
loop_
_entity_poly.entity_id
_entity_poly.type
_entity_poly.pdbx_seq_one_letter_code
_entity_poly.pdbx_strand_id
1 'polypeptide(L)'
;MKTKKQAFTIPFIGYDYGGNYDWGFDVLFGQYGNPIIGLRLRNMVEQYSADPDHYLHFHTVLNQVVSIIGEGRIVQKLDIFAKKRYKAEKSNQFLQEKYSEHFDGRLFKTIETVLLFTDIINDKIKKNGRSASGGNITEKSYKELRDKCQKVYMLLKQNNCEPEFLFEKDFEYYLSGVLSMQFTDRPTYDNIKSTEEYLQIGSRFVKNISYVDVEKIDLPSEIEPYSLLGGNGAAGETAVDNFTFIGELEDYETIIYNQVISIPHQAQQQRELDKKKKKHEGAANNSPSNAIIAEEIQSLLHNIAIDGQLVVNAHFSILFSAPTLEKMENIQSMIENKLFIKGIIVSKNAYNQFELFRAALPGNATELREYDLFMTTSEAALCFFFKESYPLNEESSFYLRFTDRQGVPIKVDPADLPMKIGRINNRNKFVLGPSGSGKSFLMNNIVEQYLTYNYDVVIVDTGDSYSGTCMYKGGRYIQYTEEKPITMNPFLMDKKEFNIEKIEFLTNLIFLIWQGPDAMMTSTQKSILDNVLMSYYHTYFNSGTEWYKHKSSEELMLYLSKYNIHEEDILADYEEEMADRHSYYDVLGIAFDADSDEVKEAFRKLAIEYHPDKNMNNPDYDSEKFYKVYEAYETLSSEEKRRAYNESLLMIIQANEIIKQPKDLKEWNESFKKALIKKIKELEEKLNTRELSFNGFYEYCDKFLPLYLGNKKHRITEREFNLRTFLFVLRDFYKGGRYETTLNESADNTLFDEPFIVFEIDNVKDNPKLFPIVTLIIMDTFIQKMRLRKDRRKALIIEEAWKAIASKLMGGYILYLYKTVRKFWGEAVVVTQELDDIIGNAVVKDSIINNSDTFILLDQTKFKDNFDRIAALLSLNKVEQNKIFTINNLNNRQGRSRFKEFYLKRGSKGEVYGNEVSLEQYLTYTTEKPEKLAVEYYVQKYGNYDKALEIFVDQVKNFGDDMGSMVSLVNLYKRPLDQKVLRFYHELKNRKENTGKNIFKIISQELEDYNISFSELVNREVYEYEKV
;
A
#
# COMPACT_ATOMS: atom_id res chain seq x y z
N MET A 1 -18.85 17.88 64.93
CA MET A 1 -20.16 17.38 64.46
C MET A 1 -20.04 15.88 64.20
N LYS A 2 -20.92 15.02 64.75
CA LYS A 2 -20.98 13.61 64.34
C LYS A 2 -21.46 13.57 62.89
N THR A 3 -20.62 13.11 61.96
CA THR A 3 -21.01 12.85 60.57
C THR A 3 -22.13 11.80 60.56
N LYS A 4 -23.35 12.24 60.27
CA LYS A 4 -24.53 11.38 60.23
C LYS A 4 -24.44 10.53 58.96
N LYS A 5 -24.04 9.26 59.08
CA LYS A 5 -24.03 8.33 57.96
C LYS A 5 -25.49 8.12 57.49
N GLN A 6 -25.77 8.41 56.23
CA GLN A 6 -27.05 8.16 55.58
C GLN A 6 -26.84 7.09 54.51
N ALA A 7 -27.83 6.21 54.34
CA ALA A 7 -27.81 5.25 53.23
C ALA A 7 -27.98 6.00 51.91
N PHE A 8 -27.24 5.60 50.87
CA PHE A 8 -27.41 6.17 49.54
C PHE A 8 -28.72 5.65 48.94
N THR A 9 -29.70 6.54 48.75
CA THR A 9 -30.96 6.20 48.10
C THR A 9 -30.79 6.24 46.59
N ILE A 10 -30.86 5.06 45.95
CA ILE A 10 -30.81 4.92 44.49
C ILE A 10 -32.09 5.54 43.88
N PRO A 11 -31.98 6.40 42.84
CA PRO A 11 -33.13 7.12 42.28
C PRO A 11 -33.99 6.30 41.29
N PHE A 12 -34.11 4.99 41.51
CA PHE A 12 -34.84 4.06 40.63
C PHE A 12 -35.72 3.11 41.44
N ILE A 13 -36.84 2.68 40.85
CA ILE A 13 -37.85 1.83 41.53
C ILE A 13 -37.93 0.40 40.97
N GLY A 14 -37.41 0.15 39.76
CA GLY A 14 -37.38 -1.19 39.16
C GLY A 14 -37.36 -1.18 37.63
N TYR A 15 -37.53 -2.36 37.05
CA TYR A 15 -37.53 -2.59 35.60
C TYR A 15 -38.89 -3.11 35.12
N ASP A 16 -39.18 -2.82 33.86
CA ASP A 16 -40.18 -3.50 33.05
C ASP A 16 -39.46 -4.29 31.96
N TYR A 17 -39.70 -5.61 31.94
CA TYR A 17 -38.92 -6.54 31.14
C TYR A 17 -39.54 -6.71 29.76
N GLY A 18 -38.82 -6.31 28.70
CA GLY A 18 -39.32 -6.37 27.33
C GLY A 18 -39.68 -7.77 26.87
N GLY A 19 -39.04 -8.80 27.43
CA GLY A 19 -39.36 -10.20 27.15
C GLY A 19 -40.79 -10.60 27.52
N ASN A 20 -41.42 -9.89 28.47
CA ASN A 20 -42.82 -10.12 28.83
C ASN A 20 -43.82 -9.53 27.82
N TYR A 21 -43.35 -8.64 26.94
CA TYR A 21 -44.19 -7.84 26.04
C TYR A 21 -43.70 -7.79 24.58
N ASP A 22 -42.68 -8.59 24.23
CA ASP A 22 -42.05 -8.70 22.91
C ASP A 22 -41.44 -7.38 22.38
N TRP A 23 -40.84 -6.57 23.27
CA TRP A 23 -40.27 -5.25 22.91
C TRP A 23 -38.79 -5.29 22.53
N GLY A 24 -38.07 -6.39 22.78
CA GLY A 24 -36.66 -6.52 22.44
C GLY A 24 -35.69 -5.62 23.23
N PHE A 25 -36.16 -4.97 24.31
CA PHE A 25 -35.38 -4.13 25.24
C PHE A 25 -36.09 -3.99 26.59
N ASP A 26 -35.34 -3.67 27.66
CA ASP A 26 -35.92 -3.42 28.98
C ASP A 26 -36.07 -1.91 29.26
N VAL A 27 -36.97 -1.56 30.18
CA VAL A 27 -37.24 -0.18 30.58
C VAL A 27 -36.95 -0.02 32.07
N LEU A 28 -36.06 0.91 32.42
CA LEU A 28 -35.78 1.29 33.81
C LEU A 28 -36.76 2.37 34.26
N PHE A 29 -37.26 2.30 35.49
CA PHE A 29 -38.15 3.31 36.06
C PHE A 29 -37.44 4.16 37.12
N GLY A 30 -37.46 5.48 36.90
CA GLY A 30 -36.97 6.46 37.86
C GLY A 30 -37.85 6.55 39.12
N GLN A 31 -37.34 7.18 40.18
CA GLN A 31 -38.01 7.32 41.47
C GLN A 31 -39.41 7.96 41.41
N TYR A 32 -39.68 8.72 40.34
CA TYR A 32 -40.97 9.37 40.10
C TYR A 32 -41.89 8.58 39.15
N GLY A 33 -41.49 7.37 38.77
CA GLY A 33 -42.23 6.50 37.85
C GLY A 33 -42.00 6.79 36.36
N ASN A 34 -41.05 7.66 36.01
CA ASN A 34 -40.68 7.94 34.61
C ASN A 34 -39.97 6.75 33.95
N PRO A 35 -40.38 6.33 32.74
CA PRO A 35 -39.69 5.30 31.98
C PRO A 35 -38.40 5.85 31.38
N ILE A 36 -37.37 5.01 31.38
CA ILE A 36 -36.04 5.29 30.85
C ILE A 36 -35.70 4.18 29.85
N ILE A 37 -35.47 4.55 28.60
CA ILE A 37 -35.03 3.65 27.55
C ILE A 37 -33.61 4.07 27.14
N GLY A 38 -32.70 3.09 27.08
CA GLY A 38 -31.30 3.32 26.76
C GLY A 38 -30.88 2.67 25.45
N LEU A 39 -29.96 3.32 24.75
CA LEU A 39 -29.24 2.81 23.59
C LEU A 39 -27.74 2.99 23.81
N ARG A 40 -26.97 1.91 23.72
CA ARG A 40 -25.52 1.96 23.49
C ARG A 40 -25.27 2.23 22.01
N LEU A 41 -24.25 3.03 21.68
CA LEU A 41 -23.85 3.26 20.30
C LEU A 41 -22.35 3.60 20.20
N ARG A 42 -21.84 3.56 18.98
CA ARG A 42 -20.52 4.08 18.61
C ARG A 42 -20.69 5.45 17.95
N ASN A 43 -20.00 6.47 18.47
CA ASN A 43 -19.96 7.78 17.84
C ASN A 43 -19.42 7.66 16.40
N MET A 44 -20.03 8.40 15.47
CA MET A 44 -19.79 8.22 14.03
C MET A 44 -18.40 8.66 13.56
N VAL A 45 -17.84 9.70 14.17
CA VAL A 45 -16.63 10.35 13.65
C VAL A 45 -15.41 9.69 14.26
N GLU A 46 -14.51 9.14 13.45
CA GLU A 46 -13.22 8.67 13.97
C GLU A 46 -12.33 9.86 14.35
N GLN A 47 -11.66 9.78 15.49
CA GLN A 47 -10.77 10.83 15.96
C GLN A 47 -9.67 11.13 14.91
N TYR A 48 -9.40 12.42 14.68
CA TYR A 48 -8.47 12.89 13.64
C TYR A 48 -8.84 12.45 12.21
N SER A 49 -10.13 12.23 11.94
CA SER A 49 -10.63 12.03 10.57
C SER A 49 -10.37 13.21 9.63
N ALA A 50 -10.07 14.40 10.16
CA ALA A 50 -9.80 15.63 9.40
C ALA A 50 -10.93 16.00 8.42
N ASP A 51 -12.13 15.46 8.63
CA ASP A 51 -13.26 15.54 7.72
C ASP A 51 -14.42 16.32 8.38
N PRO A 52 -14.57 17.62 8.08
CA PRO A 52 -15.67 18.44 8.58
C PRO A 52 -17.05 17.84 8.30
N ASP A 53 -17.23 17.21 7.14
CA ASP A 53 -18.53 16.74 6.67
C ASP A 53 -19.06 15.60 7.55
N HIS A 54 -18.17 14.76 8.10
CA HIS A 54 -18.58 13.74 9.06
C HIS A 54 -19.10 14.33 10.39
N TYR A 55 -18.52 15.43 10.88
CA TYR A 55 -19.02 16.12 12.08
C TYR A 55 -20.38 16.76 11.81
N LEU A 56 -20.53 17.42 10.66
CA LEU A 56 -21.79 18.02 10.23
C LEU A 56 -22.88 16.96 10.05
N HIS A 57 -22.56 15.84 9.39
CA HIS A 57 -23.49 14.74 9.19
C HIS A 57 -23.95 14.14 10.52
N PHE A 58 -23.02 13.86 11.45
CA PHE A 58 -23.41 13.32 12.75
C PHE A 58 -24.21 14.33 13.58
N HIS A 59 -23.89 15.63 13.48
CA HIS A 59 -24.69 16.70 14.08
C HIS A 59 -26.14 16.70 13.54
N THR A 60 -26.33 16.55 12.23
CA THR A 60 -27.66 16.42 11.62
C THR A 60 -28.40 15.18 12.14
N VAL A 61 -27.72 14.03 12.23
CA VAL A 61 -28.31 12.80 12.78
C VAL A 61 -28.76 13.01 14.23
N LEU A 62 -27.93 13.64 15.07
CA LEU A 62 -28.30 13.94 16.45
C LEU A 62 -29.49 14.92 16.54
N ASN A 63 -29.57 15.91 15.64
CA ASN A 63 -30.72 16.82 15.58
C ASN A 63 -32.01 16.10 15.18
N GLN A 64 -31.92 15.13 14.27
CA GLN A 64 -33.03 14.23 13.92
C GLN A 64 -33.43 13.36 15.12
N VAL A 65 -32.48 12.86 15.94
CA VAL A 65 -32.79 12.14 17.18
C VAL A 65 -33.61 13.01 18.13
N VAL A 66 -33.16 14.24 18.41
CA VAL A 66 -33.88 15.21 19.26
C VAL A 66 -35.29 15.47 18.71
N SER A 67 -35.41 15.63 17.39
CA SER A 67 -36.69 15.87 16.71
C SER A 67 -37.66 14.69 16.79
N ILE A 68 -37.17 13.45 16.62
CA ILE A 68 -37.99 12.23 16.71
C ILE A 68 -38.53 12.03 18.13
N ILE A 69 -37.68 12.26 19.14
CA ILE A 69 -38.07 12.15 20.55
C ILE A 69 -39.11 13.21 20.90
N GLY A 70 -38.87 14.46 20.49
CA GLY A 70 -39.83 15.55 20.58
C GLY A 70 -40.09 16.05 22.02
N GLU A 71 -41.08 16.93 22.16
CA GLU A 71 -41.36 17.63 23.41
C GLU A 71 -41.83 16.74 24.58
N GLY A 72 -41.64 17.24 25.80
CA GLY A 72 -41.99 16.54 27.06
C GLY A 72 -40.93 15.54 27.52
N ARG A 73 -39.77 15.47 26.85
CA ARG A 73 -38.75 14.44 27.05
C ARG A 73 -37.37 15.03 27.31
N ILE A 74 -36.50 14.22 27.89
CA ILE A 74 -35.09 14.50 28.08
C ILE A 74 -34.28 13.49 27.27
N VAL A 75 -33.30 13.99 26.53
CA VAL A 75 -32.24 13.23 25.89
C VAL A 75 -30.97 13.42 26.72
N GLN A 76 -30.45 12.35 27.29
CA GLN A 76 -29.19 12.34 28.03
C GLN A 76 -28.17 11.49 27.27
N LYS A 77 -27.03 12.07 26.89
CA LYS A 77 -25.89 11.39 26.31
C LYS A 77 -24.77 11.31 27.33
N LEU A 78 -24.24 10.10 27.53
CA LEU A 78 -23.07 9.85 28.35
C LEU A 78 -21.95 9.34 27.44
N ASP A 79 -20.84 10.08 27.36
CA ASP A 79 -19.59 9.56 26.80
C ASP A 79 -18.65 9.20 27.94
N ILE A 80 -18.37 7.90 28.07
CA ILE A 80 -17.60 7.32 29.15
C ILE A 80 -16.19 7.05 28.64
N PHE A 81 -15.22 7.75 29.21
CA PHE A 81 -13.80 7.55 28.96
C PHE A 81 -13.22 6.71 30.09
N ALA A 82 -12.84 5.49 29.77
CA ALA A 82 -12.21 4.56 30.71
C ALA A 82 -10.84 4.12 30.19
N LYS A 83 -9.98 3.69 31.10
CA LYS A 83 -8.68 3.10 30.76
C LYS A 83 -8.75 1.58 30.88
N LYS A 84 -8.40 0.89 29.80
CA LYS A 84 -8.31 -0.57 29.75
C LYS A 84 -6.86 -1.00 29.49
N ARG A 85 -6.54 -2.25 29.83
CA ARG A 85 -5.25 -2.87 29.50
C ARG A 85 -5.40 -3.72 28.25
N TYR A 86 -4.54 -3.50 27.28
CA TYR A 86 -4.47 -4.31 26.07
C TYR A 86 -4.04 -5.72 26.43
N LYS A 87 -4.70 -6.72 25.85
CA LYS A 87 -4.36 -8.13 26.00
C LYS A 87 -3.86 -8.63 24.66
N ALA A 88 -2.57 -8.94 24.57
CA ALA A 88 -1.96 -9.30 23.32
C ALA A 88 -2.33 -10.73 22.88
N GLU A 89 -2.39 -10.93 21.56
CA GLU A 89 -2.57 -12.25 20.97
C GLU A 89 -1.28 -13.07 21.08
N LYS A 90 -1.39 -14.33 21.48
CA LYS A 90 -0.22 -15.22 21.51
C LYS A 90 0.19 -15.60 20.09
N SER A 91 1.50 -15.72 19.86
CA SER A 91 2.05 -16.21 18.59
C SER A 91 3.14 -17.25 18.87
N ASN A 92 3.32 -18.18 17.92
CA ASN A 92 4.39 -19.18 17.97
C ASN A 92 5.65 -18.75 17.22
N GLN A 93 5.62 -17.59 16.55
CA GLN A 93 6.80 -17.04 15.87
C GLN A 93 7.47 -16.01 16.79
N PHE A 94 8.78 -16.16 16.99
CA PHE A 94 9.56 -15.37 17.95
C PHE A 94 9.33 -13.86 17.85
N LEU A 95 9.53 -13.23 16.68
CA LEU A 95 9.32 -11.78 16.54
C LEU A 95 7.85 -11.35 16.75
N GLN A 96 6.88 -12.18 16.37
CA GLN A 96 5.46 -11.90 16.58
C GLN A 96 5.05 -12.06 18.04
N GLU A 97 5.70 -12.95 18.77
CA GLU A 97 5.57 -13.12 20.23
C GLU A 97 6.19 -11.91 20.95
N LYS A 98 7.40 -11.47 20.56
CA LYS A 98 8.04 -10.26 21.10
C LYS A 98 7.26 -8.98 20.82
N TYR A 99 6.63 -8.87 19.64
CA TYR A 99 5.65 -7.83 19.37
C TYR A 99 4.52 -7.89 20.40
N SER A 100 3.90 -9.07 20.60
CA SER A 100 2.81 -9.23 21.55
C SER A 100 3.23 -8.91 22.99
N GLU A 101 4.40 -9.36 23.45
CA GLU A 101 4.96 -9.01 24.77
C GLU A 101 5.17 -7.51 24.94
N HIS A 102 5.62 -6.79 23.89
CA HIS A 102 5.84 -5.34 23.93
C HIS A 102 4.56 -4.52 24.15
N PHE A 103 3.41 -5.02 23.65
CA PHE A 103 2.13 -4.34 23.79
C PHE A 103 1.26 -4.90 24.93
N ASP A 104 1.55 -6.10 25.45
CA ASP A 104 0.72 -6.71 26.49
C ASP A 104 0.67 -5.84 27.76
N GLY A 105 -0.52 -5.69 28.33
CA GLY A 105 -0.76 -4.86 29.50
C GLY A 105 -0.72 -3.35 29.26
N ARG A 106 -0.48 -2.88 28.02
CA ARG A 106 -0.47 -1.45 27.66
C ARG A 106 -1.80 -0.80 27.99
N LEU A 107 -1.75 0.33 28.70
CA LEU A 107 -2.94 1.11 29.02
C LEU A 107 -3.39 1.90 27.79
N PHE A 108 -4.69 1.88 27.52
CA PHE A 108 -5.30 2.64 26.44
C PHE A 108 -6.67 3.15 26.83
N LYS A 109 -7.15 4.18 26.13
CA LYS A 109 -8.42 4.84 26.41
C LYS A 109 -9.52 4.23 25.56
N THR A 110 -10.70 4.08 26.14
CA THR A 110 -11.92 3.64 25.45
C THR A 110 -13.00 4.69 25.57
N ILE A 111 -13.82 4.83 24.54
CA ILE A 111 -15.01 5.68 24.55
C ILE A 111 -16.22 4.76 24.40
N GLU A 112 -17.07 4.73 25.43
CA GLU A 112 -18.38 4.07 25.37
C GLU A 112 -19.47 5.14 25.43
N THR A 113 -20.38 5.13 24.45
CA THR A 113 -21.45 6.14 24.35
C THR A 113 -22.81 5.52 24.62
N VAL A 114 -23.58 6.18 25.49
CA VAL A 114 -24.96 5.78 25.83
C VAL A 114 -25.90 6.95 25.63
N LEU A 115 -27.01 6.73 24.92
CA LEU A 115 -28.14 7.64 24.81
C LEU A 115 -29.31 7.14 25.66
N LEU A 116 -29.88 8.01 26.47
CA LEU A 116 -30.96 7.71 27.39
C LEU A 116 -32.11 8.68 27.14
N PHE A 117 -33.33 8.14 27.09
CA PHE A 117 -34.55 8.90 26.86
C PHE A 117 -35.48 8.73 28.06
N THR A 118 -35.92 9.84 28.65
CA THR A 118 -36.83 9.85 29.79
C THR A 118 -37.87 10.95 29.69
N ASP A 119 -38.97 10.82 30.43
CA ASP A 119 -39.97 11.87 30.61
C ASP A 119 -39.47 13.05 31.47
N ILE A 120 -39.89 14.27 31.13
CA ILE A 120 -39.76 15.43 32.00
C ILE A 120 -40.77 15.29 33.15
N ILE A 121 -40.30 15.40 34.39
CA ILE A 121 -41.14 15.34 35.60
C ILE A 121 -41.45 16.75 36.11
N ASN A 122 -42.74 17.01 36.35
CA ASN A 122 -43.22 18.29 36.90
C ASN A 122 -42.73 18.50 38.34
N ASP A 123 -42.27 19.71 38.67
CA ASP A 123 -41.77 20.07 40.00
C ASP A 123 -42.78 19.91 41.14
N LYS A 124 -44.09 19.97 40.85
CA LYS A 124 -45.13 19.65 41.84
C LYS A 124 -45.06 18.20 42.31
N ILE A 125 -44.70 17.28 41.40
CA ILE A 125 -44.54 15.86 41.69
C ILE A 125 -43.27 15.65 42.53
N LYS A 126 -42.16 16.33 42.16
CA LYS A 126 -40.90 16.29 42.94
C LYS A 126 -41.09 16.78 44.38
N LYS A 127 -41.88 17.84 44.61
CA LYS A 127 -42.11 18.45 45.94
C LYS A 127 -43.01 17.63 46.86
N ASN A 128 -43.96 16.86 46.31
CA ASN A 128 -44.97 16.17 47.11
C ASN A 128 -44.49 14.84 47.71
N GLY A 129 -43.29 14.34 47.34
CA GLY A 129 -42.63 13.19 47.95
C GLY A 129 -43.39 11.85 47.90
N ARG A 130 -44.58 11.83 47.28
CA ARG A 130 -45.36 10.62 47.05
C ARG A 130 -44.82 9.96 45.80
N SER A 131 -44.24 8.77 45.97
CA SER A 131 -44.25 7.75 44.93
C SER A 131 -45.68 7.67 44.44
N ALA A 132 -45.94 8.16 43.23
CA ALA A 132 -47.25 8.07 42.64
C ALA A 132 -47.51 6.58 42.38
N SER A 133 -48.05 5.89 43.37
CA SER A 133 -48.87 4.71 43.14
C SER A 133 -50.04 5.18 42.28
N GLY A 134 -49.84 5.17 40.96
CA GLY A 134 -50.86 5.41 39.94
C GLY A 134 -51.11 6.87 39.52
N GLY A 135 -50.10 7.68 39.20
CA GLY A 135 -50.31 9.08 38.78
C GLY A 135 -49.52 9.56 37.56
N ASN A 136 -50.15 9.50 36.38
CA ASN A 136 -50.00 10.38 35.19
C ASN A 136 -49.02 10.04 34.05
N ILE A 137 -48.35 8.88 33.99
CA ILE A 137 -47.84 8.40 32.69
C ILE A 137 -48.96 7.60 32.04
N THR A 138 -49.55 8.19 30.99
CA THR A 138 -50.58 7.49 30.21
C THR A 138 -49.92 6.35 29.44
N GLU A 139 -50.60 5.21 29.34
CA GLU A 139 -50.15 4.09 28.49
C GLU A 139 -49.85 4.57 27.05
N LYS A 140 -50.61 5.58 26.59
CA LYS A 140 -50.35 6.27 25.33
C LYS A 140 -48.97 6.94 25.28
N SER A 141 -48.59 7.73 26.29
CA SER A 141 -47.29 8.40 26.37
C SER A 141 -46.15 7.39 26.50
N TYR A 142 -46.35 6.32 27.27
CA TYR A 142 -45.35 5.27 27.44
C TYR A 142 -45.10 4.51 26.11
N LYS A 143 -46.17 4.11 25.42
CA LYS A 143 -46.10 3.53 24.08
C LYS A 143 -45.44 4.47 23.08
N GLU A 144 -45.80 5.76 23.10
CA GLU A 144 -45.22 6.77 22.20
C GLU A 144 -43.69 6.88 22.37
N LEU A 145 -43.19 6.83 23.61
CA LEU A 145 -41.74 6.81 23.86
C LEU A 145 -41.09 5.59 23.21
N ARG A 146 -41.63 4.39 23.44
CA ARG A 146 -41.11 3.15 22.85
C ARG A 146 -41.06 3.22 21.32
N ASP A 147 -42.16 3.63 20.70
CA ASP A 147 -42.27 3.75 19.24
C ASP A 147 -41.25 4.76 18.69
N LYS A 148 -41.01 5.88 19.39
CA LYS A 148 -39.99 6.88 19.03
C LYS A 148 -38.57 6.36 19.21
N CYS A 149 -38.26 5.66 20.30
CA CYS A 149 -36.95 5.03 20.51
C CYS A 149 -36.65 3.98 19.43
N GLN A 150 -37.65 3.23 18.97
CA GLN A 150 -37.48 2.29 17.85
C GLN A 150 -37.13 3.02 16.54
N LYS A 151 -37.73 4.18 16.28
CA LYS A 151 -37.36 5.03 15.12
C LYS A 151 -35.94 5.56 15.24
N VAL A 152 -35.53 6.01 16.44
CA VAL A 152 -34.16 6.43 16.72
C VAL A 152 -33.16 5.30 16.48
N TYR A 153 -33.47 4.09 16.96
CA TYR A 153 -32.65 2.90 16.70
C TYR A 153 -32.45 2.67 15.19
N MET A 154 -33.53 2.73 14.41
CA MET A 154 -33.45 2.57 12.94
C MET A 154 -32.61 3.67 12.28
N LEU A 155 -32.77 4.92 12.71
CA LEU A 155 -31.99 6.06 12.21
C LEU A 155 -30.49 5.88 12.48
N LEU A 156 -30.13 5.54 13.72
CA LEU A 156 -28.73 5.32 14.12
C LEU A 156 -28.13 4.12 13.39
N LYS A 157 -28.91 3.07 13.17
CA LYS A 157 -28.48 1.86 12.44
C LYS A 157 -28.21 2.16 10.96
N GLN A 158 -29.07 2.94 10.31
CA GLN A 158 -28.88 3.39 8.93
C GLN A 158 -27.61 4.24 8.75
N ASN A 159 -27.17 4.90 9.81
CA ASN A 159 -26.00 5.78 9.83
C ASN A 159 -24.74 5.11 10.41
N ASN A 160 -24.71 3.77 10.53
CA ASN A 160 -23.56 2.99 11.00
C ASN A 160 -23.07 3.36 12.42
N CYS A 161 -23.96 3.80 13.31
CA CYS A 161 -23.62 4.04 14.72
C CYS A 161 -23.68 2.77 15.59
N GLU A 162 -23.92 1.60 14.99
CA GLU A 162 -24.01 0.29 15.69
C GLU A 162 -24.88 0.35 16.97
N PRO A 163 -26.14 0.84 16.90
CA PRO A 163 -26.96 1.01 18.09
C PRO A 163 -27.42 -0.34 18.65
N GLU A 164 -27.44 -0.45 19.97
CA GLU A 164 -27.93 -1.61 20.72
C GLU A 164 -28.79 -1.13 21.90
N PHE A 165 -29.97 -1.72 22.08
CA PHE A 165 -30.79 -1.42 23.25
C PHE A 165 -30.19 -2.00 24.52
N LEU A 166 -30.40 -1.29 25.63
CA LEU A 166 -29.97 -1.73 26.95
C LEU A 166 -31.00 -2.69 27.58
N PHE A 167 -30.48 -3.70 28.26
CA PHE A 167 -31.23 -4.59 29.14
C PHE A 167 -30.87 -4.32 30.61
N GLU A 168 -31.55 -4.96 31.56
CA GLU A 168 -31.29 -4.84 33.01
C GLU A 168 -29.79 -4.91 33.33
N LYS A 169 -29.06 -5.89 32.77
CA LYS A 169 -27.62 -6.06 33.00
C LYS A 169 -26.79 -4.88 32.52
N ASP A 170 -27.16 -4.28 31.40
CA ASP A 170 -26.44 -3.13 30.85
C ASP A 170 -26.72 -1.88 31.68
N PHE A 171 -27.97 -1.66 32.09
CA PHE A 171 -28.32 -0.59 33.03
C PHE A 171 -27.56 -0.75 34.35
N GLU A 172 -27.51 -1.95 34.92
CA GLU A 172 -26.75 -2.24 36.13
C GLU A 172 -25.25 -1.98 35.95
N TYR A 173 -24.66 -2.35 34.81
CA TYR A 173 -23.26 -2.06 34.49
C TYR A 173 -22.99 -0.55 34.49
N TYR A 174 -23.80 0.24 33.77
CA TYR A 174 -23.60 1.69 33.70
C TYR A 174 -23.89 2.39 35.03
N LEU A 175 -24.99 2.03 35.71
CA LEU A 175 -25.35 2.58 37.02
C LEU A 175 -24.25 2.32 38.05
N SER A 176 -23.79 1.08 38.12
CA SER A 176 -22.74 0.71 39.05
C SER A 176 -21.43 1.38 38.70
N GLY A 177 -21.11 1.48 37.41
CA GLY A 177 -19.92 2.17 36.92
C GLY A 177 -19.87 3.65 37.29
N VAL A 178 -20.98 4.38 37.21
CA VAL A 178 -21.06 5.77 37.69
C VAL A 178 -20.95 5.84 39.22
N LEU A 179 -21.68 4.97 39.94
CA LEU A 179 -21.68 4.96 41.42
C LEU A 179 -20.30 4.66 42.02
N SER A 180 -19.52 3.77 41.40
CA SER A 180 -18.15 3.45 41.83
C SER A 180 -17.07 4.27 41.13
N MET A 181 -17.43 5.05 40.09
CA MET A 181 -16.48 5.64 39.13
C MET A 181 -15.51 4.61 38.54
N GLN A 182 -16.01 3.39 38.27
CA GLN A 182 -15.24 2.27 37.72
C GLN A 182 -16.11 1.40 36.81
N PHE A 183 -15.87 1.44 35.50
CA PHE A 183 -16.58 0.62 34.52
C PHE A 183 -15.88 -0.73 34.33
N THR A 184 -16.21 -1.69 35.20
CA THR A 184 -15.67 -3.05 35.20
C THR A 184 -16.79 -4.06 35.46
N ASP A 185 -16.61 -5.32 35.10
CA ASP A 185 -17.62 -6.38 35.30
C ASP A 185 -18.03 -6.58 36.76
N ARG A 186 -17.17 -6.19 37.71
CA ARG A 186 -17.40 -6.31 39.16
C ARG A 186 -16.97 -5.02 39.87
N PRO A 187 -17.81 -3.98 39.84
CA PRO A 187 -17.50 -2.72 40.51
C PRO A 187 -17.50 -2.91 42.03
N THR A 188 -16.59 -2.21 42.72
CA THR A 188 -16.56 -2.19 44.18
C THR A 188 -17.23 -0.91 44.67
N TYR A 189 -18.29 -1.04 45.46
CA TYR A 189 -18.96 0.12 46.06
C TYR A 189 -18.26 0.54 47.34
N ASP A 190 -18.15 1.85 47.53
CA ASP A 190 -17.57 2.47 48.71
C ASP A 190 -18.46 3.58 49.25
N ASN A 191 -18.18 4.03 50.47
CA ASN A 191 -18.88 5.17 51.04
C ASN A 191 -18.55 6.46 50.26
N ILE A 192 -19.58 7.26 49.98
CA ILE A 192 -19.44 8.58 49.37
C ILE A 192 -19.41 9.64 50.47
N LYS A 193 -18.33 10.41 50.53
CA LYS A 193 -18.23 11.61 51.35
C LYS A 193 -18.38 12.83 50.44
N SER A 194 -19.42 13.61 50.65
CA SER A 194 -19.62 14.86 49.93
C SER A 194 -18.93 16.02 50.65
N THR A 195 -18.23 16.85 49.88
CA THR A 195 -17.78 18.19 50.31
C THR A 195 -18.41 19.24 49.39
N GLU A 196 -18.17 20.53 49.66
CA GLU A 196 -18.63 21.61 48.78
C GLU A 196 -17.83 21.67 47.47
N GLU A 197 -16.62 21.11 47.45
CA GLU A 197 -15.73 21.19 46.29
C GLU A 197 -15.64 19.90 45.49
N TYR A 198 -15.71 18.74 46.14
CA TYR A 198 -15.55 17.42 45.51
C TYR A 198 -16.25 16.32 46.30
N LEU A 199 -16.44 15.17 45.65
CA LEU A 199 -16.88 13.92 46.28
C LEU A 199 -15.67 13.01 46.51
N GLN A 200 -15.68 12.26 47.60
CA GLN A 200 -14.68 11.22 47.87
C GLN A 200 -15.39 9.86 47.94
N ILE A 201 -15.05 8.97 47.01
CA ILE A 201 -15.60 7.61 46.92
C ILE A 201 -14.48 6.63 47.30
N GLY A 202 -14.53 6.12 48.54
CA GLY A 202 -13.42 5.31 49.07
C GLY A 202 -12.11 6.11 49.08
N SER A 203 -11.11 5.63 48.32
CA SER A 203 -9.82 6.32 48.15
C SER A 203 -9.79 7.33 46.98
N ARG A 204 -10.86 7.42 46.18
CA ARG A 204 -10.91 8.24 44.95
C ARG A 204 -11.48 9.62 45.21
N PHE A 205 -10.94 10.60 44.52
CA PHE A 205 -11.45 11.97 44.47
C PHE A 205 -12.22 12.15 43.17
N VAL A 206 -13.46 12.63 43.28
CA VAL A 206 -14.40 12.73 42.18
C VAL A 206 -14.92 14.16 42.13
N LYS A 207 -14.84 14.79 40.96
CA LYS A 207 -15.19 16.19 40.74
C LYS A 207 -16.12 16.29 39.55
N ASN A 208 -17.19 17.08 39.71
CA ASN A 208 -18.06 17.46 38.62
C ASN A 208 -17.81 18.93 38.24
N ILE A 209 -17.45 19.17 36.99
CA ILE A 209 -17.31 20.49 36.38
C ILE A 209 -18.53 20.75 35.49
N SER A 210 -19.46 21.57 35.98
CA SER A 210 -20.61 22.07 35.22
C SER A 210 -20.19 23.22 34.30
N TYR A 211 -20.68 23.22 33.06
CA TYR A 211 -20.47 24.33 32.13
C TYR A 211 -21.38 25.52 32.43
N VAL A 212 -22.40 25.30 33.26
CA VAL A 212 -23.32 26.33 33.74
C VAL A 212 -22.83 26.81 35.10
N ASP A 213 -22.49 28.09 35.19
CA ASP A 213 -22.35 28.79 36.46
C ASP A 213 -23.70 29.37 36.87
N VAL A 214 -24.14 29.00 38.08
CA VAL A 214 -25.42 29.41 38.66
C VAL A 214 -25.50 30.92 38.94
N GLU A 215 -24.36 31.59 39.05
CA GLU A 215 -24.30 33.05 39.24
C GLU A 215 -24.34 33.80 37.91
N LYS A 216 -23.55 33.34 36.93
CA LYS A 216 -23.43 33.99 35.61
C LYS A 216 -23.05 33.00 34.52
N ILE A 217 -23.99 32.74 33.61
CA ILE A 217 -23.76 31.86 32.46
C ILE A 217 -22.91 32.59 31.43
N ASP A 218 -21.65 32.15 31.27
CA ASP A 218 -20.67 32.69 30.32
C ASP A 218 -20.28 31.60 29.31
N LEU A 219 -20.96 31.63 28.16
CA LEU A 219 -20.77 30.74 27.02
C LEU A 219 -20.34 31.55 25.79
N PRO A 220 -19.69 30.93 24.79
CA PRO A 220 -19.33 31.62 23.56
C PRO A 220 -20.58 32.11 22.81
N SER A 221 -20.46 33.27 22.16
CA SER A 221 -21.54 33.85 21.36
C SER A 221 -21.87 33.03 20.10
N GLU A 222 -20.87 32.32 19.57
CA GLU A 222 -20.98 31.45 18.40
C GLU A 222 -20.17 30.16 18.64
N ILE A 223 -20.71 29.03 18.19
CA ILE A 223 -20.02 27.74 18.25
C ILE A 223 -20.42 26.89 17.05
N GLU A 224 -19.41 26.36 16.36
CA GLU A 224 -19.61 25.45 15.23
C GLU A 224 -19.70 23.98 15.69
N PRO A 225 -20.24 23.06 14.88
CA PRO A 225 -20.33 21.64 15.23
C PRO A 225 -18.98 20.93 15.47
N TYR A 226 -17.89 21.51 14.99
CA TYR A 226 -16.51 21.06 15.15
C TYR A 226 -15.58 22.28 15.31
N SER A 227 -14.30 22.04 15.61
CA SER A 227 -13.28 23.08 15.63
C SER A 227 -12.02 22.64 14.90
N LEU A 228 -11.11 23.58 14.64
CA LEU A 228 -9.80 23.27 14.11
C LEU A 228 -8.81 23.02 15.24
N LEU A 229 -7.92 22.03 15.08
CA LEU A 229 -6.92 21.65 16.09
C LEU A 229 -6.04 22.85 16.50
N GLY A 230 -5.77 23.78 15.58
CA GLY A 230 -4.94 24.97 15.82
C GLY A 230 -3.45 24.65 15.94
N GLY A 231 -2.63 25.69 16.14
CA GLY A 231 -1.17 25.58 16.27
C GLY A 231 -0.39 25.92 14.99
N ASN A 232 0.95 25.80 15.05
CA ASN A 232 1.84 26.11 13.94
C ASN A 232 1.98 24.91 12.99
N GLY A 233 1.67 25.07 11.71
CA GLY A 233 1.89 24.06 10.67
C GLY A 233 0.63 23.61 9.95
N ALA A 234 0.76 22.68 9.00
CA ALA A 234 -0.36 22.21 8.19
C ALA A 234 -1.39 21.35 8.96
N ALA A 235 -0.99 20.79 10.11
CA ALA A 235 -1.91 20.06 11.00
C ALA A 235 -2.96 20.97 11.68
N GLY A 236 -2.72 22.30 11.72
CA GLY A 236 -3.63 23.25 12.37
C GLY A 236 -5.00 23.38 11.70
N GLU A 237 -5.12 23.03 10.42
CA GLU A 237 -6.38 23.01 9.64
C GLU A 237 -7.19 21.72 9.83
N THR A 238 -6.78 20.82 10.74
CA THR A 238 -7.46 19.55 10.96
C THR A 238 -8.73 19.76 11.76
N ALA A 239 -9.88 19.35 11.21
CA ALA A 239 -11.15 19.32 11.92
C ALA A 239 -11.16 18.27 13.04
N VAL A 240 -11.54 18.69 14.23
CA VAL A 240 -11.65 17.90 15.47
C VAL A 240 -12.91 18.30 16.25
N ASP A 241 -13.39 17.43 17.14
CA ASP A 241 -14.50 17.76 18.03
C ASP A 241 -14.14 18.96 18.94
N ASN A 242 -15.15 19.75 19.31
CA ASN A 242 -14.99 20.89 20.23
C ASN A 242 -14.36 20.49 21.57
N PHE A 243 -14.61 19.25 22.01
CA PHE A 243 -14.16 18.68 23.28
C PHE A 243 -13.17 17.54 23.09
N THR A 244 -12.47 17.47 21.96
CA THR A 244 -11.42 16.46 21.69
C THR A 244 -10.33 16.43 22.78
N PHE A 245 -10.11 17.54 23.47
CA PHE A 245 -9.14 17.66 24.58
C PHE A 245 -9.42 16.69 25.74
N ILE A 246 -10.66 16.19 25.90
CA ILE A 246 -10.96 15.17 26.92
C ILE A 246 -10.10 13.91 26.69
N GLY A 247 -9.84 13.58 25.43
CA GLY A 247 -8.96 12.49 25.03
C GLY A 247 -7.47 12.75 25.33
N GLU A 248 -7.05 14.00 25.55
CA GLU A 248 -5.66 14.38 25.85
C GLU A 248 -5.31 14.26 27.34
N LEU A 249 -6.32 14.15 28.22
CA LEU A 249 -6.11 14.06 29.66
C LEU A 249 -5.45 12.72 30.03
N GLU A 250 -4.45 12.72 30.93
CA GLU A 250 -3.68 11.51 31.28
C GLU A 250 -3.81 11.07 32.74
N ASP A 251 -4.13 11.95 33.69
CA ASP A 251 -4.09 11.59 35.13
C ASP A 251 -5.41 11.03 35.68
N TYR A 252 -6.46 10.94 34.86
CA TYR A 252 -7.78 10.46 35.29
C TYR A 252 -7.83 8.92 35.41
N GLU A 253 -8.72 8.40 36.26
CA GLU A 253 -9.11 6.99 36.25
C GLU A 253 -10.31 6.73 35.34
N THR A 254 -11.34 7.57 35.44
CA THR A 254 -12.54 7.55 34.61
C THR A 254 -13.09 8.96 34.43
N ILE A 255 -13.56 9.29 33.22
CA ILE A 255 -14.30 10.51 32.89
C ILE A 255 -15.66 10.12 32.32
N ILE A 256 -16.70 10.84 32.71
CA ILE A 256 -18.04 10.75 32.15
C ILE A 256 -18.40 12.16 31.69
N TYR A 257 -18.57 12.33 30.38
CA TYR A 257 -19.11 13.55 29.84
C TYR A 257 -20.63 13.46 29.75
N ASN A 258 -21.32 14.11 30.68
CA ASN A 258 -22.77 14.11 30.80
C ASN A 258 -23.36 15.29 30.01
N GLN A 259 -24.11 14.99 28.97
CA GLN A 259 -24.70 15.96 28.05
C GLN A 259 -26.22 15.78 28.05
N VAL A 260 -26.95 16.80 28.47
CA VAL A 260 -28.40 16.73 28.69
C VAL A 260 -29.10 17.78 27.85
N ILE A 261 -30.13 17.36 27.11
CA ILE A 261 -31.09 18.22 26.41
C ILE A 261 -32.48 17.88 26.93
N SER A 262 -33.11 18.81 27.62
CA SER A 262 -34.52 18.75 28.01
C SER A 262 -35.36 19.51 26.98
N ILE A 263 -36.35 18.85 26.39
CA ILE A 263 -37.20 19.39 25.32
C ILE A 263 -38.56 19.80 25.93
N PRO A 264 -38.74 21.06 26.37
CA PRO A 264 -39.99 21.52 26.95
C PRO A 264 -41.14 21.53 25.92
N HIS A 265 -42.37 21.72 26.41
CA HIS A 265 -43.53 21.96 25.54
C HIS A 265 -43.37 23.29 24.79
N GLN A 266 -43.26 23.22 23.46
CA GLN A 266 -42.80 24.34 22.64
C GLN A 266 -43.79 25.51 22.67
N ALA A 267 -45.09 25.22 22.59
CA ALA A 267 -46.13 26.25 22.62
C ALA A 267 -46.19 27.03 23.95
N GLN A 268 -45.88 26.38 25.07
CA GLN A 268 -45.78 27.06 26.35
C GLN A 268 -44.53 27.95 26.38
N GLN A 269 -43.40 27.42 25.93
CA GLN A 269 -42.12 28.12 25.95
C GLN A 269 -42.14 29.39 25.09
N GLN A 270 -42.72 29.31 23.88
CA GLN A 270 -42.91 30.46 23.00
C GLN A 270 -43.74 31.57 23.68
N ARG A 271 -44.83 31.21 24.35
CA ARG A 271 -45.67 32.18 25.09
C ARG A 271 -44.91 32.84 26.24
N GLU A 272 -44.03 32.13 26.91
CA GLU A 272 -43.19 32.68 27.99
C GLU A 272 -42.12 33.63 27.43
N LEU A 273 -41.47 33.25 26.32
CA LEU A 273 -40.53 34.11 25.60
C LEU A 273 -41.21 35.38 25.06
N ASP A 274 -42.40 35.30 24.48
CA ASP A 274 -43.18 36.46 24.03
C ASP A 274 -43.52 37.42 25.18
N LYS A 275 -43.90 36.87 26.35
CA LYS A 275 -44.14 37.68 27.55
C LYS A 275 -42.87 38.37 28.02
N LYS A 276 -41.74 37.65 28.03
CA LYS A 276 -40.42 38.19 28.41
C LYS A 276 -40.00 39.29 27.45
N LYS A 277 -40.12 39.07 26.13
CA LYS A 277 -39.89 40.07 25.08
C LYS A 277 -40.67 41.35 25.34
N LYS A 278 -42.00 41.28 25.44
CA LYS A 278 -42.87 42.45 25.67
C LYS A 278 -42.51 43.23 26.93
N LYS A 279 -42.10 42.53 27.99
CA LYS A 279 -41.64 43.15 29.24
C LYS A 279 -40.35 43.95 29.04
N HIS A 280 -39.38 43.41 28.30
CA HIS A 280 -38.11 44.09 28.04
C HIS A 280 -38.26 45.20 26.99
N GLU A 281 -39.10 45.04 25.97
CA GLU A 281 -39.46 46.12 25.03
C GLU A 281 -40.10 47.32 25.74
N GLY A 282 -41.06 47.06 26.63
CA GLY A 282 -41.71 48.12 27.43
C GLY A 282 -40.75 48.83 28.40
N ALA A 283 -39.63 48.20 28.76
CA ALA A 283 -38.58 48.74 29.62
C ALA A 283 -37.31 49.19 28.86
N ALA A 284 -37.32 49.15 27.52
CA ALA A 284 -36.17 49.45 26.67
C ALA A 284 -35.66 50.89 26.85
N ASN A 285 -36.58 51.83 27.08
CA ASN A 285 -36.24 53.24 27.33
C ASN A 285 -35.47 53.47 28.65
N ASN A 286 -35.53 52.52 29.60
CA ASN A 286 -34.90 52.65 30.91
C ASN A 286 -33.44 52.14 30.94
N SER A 287 -33.07 51.26 30.00
CA SER A 287 -31.71 50.76 29.87
C SER A 287 -31.47 50.15 28.47
N PRO A 288 -30.38 50.52 27.77
CA PRO A 288 -30.03 49.92 26.48
C PRO A 288 -29.91 48.39 26.50
N SER A 289 -29.56 47.77 27.64
CA SER A 289 -29.49 46.31 27.77
C SER A 289 -30.85 45.62 27.63
N ASN A 290 -31.95 46.29 28.00
CA ASN A 290 -33.29 45.74 27.81
C ASN A 290 -33.69 45.71 26.33
N ALA A 291 -33.23 46.67 25.53
CA ALA A 291 -33.46 46.67 24.09
C ALA A 291 -32.74 45.49 23.42
N ILE A 292 -31.49 45.24 23.81
CA ILE A 292 -30.67 44.12 23.33
C ILE A 292 -31.35 42.78 23.66
N ILE A 293 -31.79 42.57 24.91
CA ILE A 293 -32.47 41.33 25.33
C ILE A 293 -33.77 41.12 24.53
N ALA A 294 -34.54 42.18 24.26
CA ALA A 294 -35.75 42.08 23.47
C ALA A 294 -35.46 41.69 22.00
N GLU A 295 -34.41 42.25 21.42
CA GLU A 295 -33.92 41.93 20.08
C GLU A 295 -33.41 40.47 19.98
N GLU A 296 -32.64 40.00 20.97
CA GLU A 296 -32.17 38.61 21.05
C GLU A 296 -33.34 37.62 21.14
N ILE A 297 -34.34 37.90 21.99
CA ILE A 297 -35.54 37.06 22.09
C ILE A 297 -36.33 37.08 20.77
N GLN A 298 -36.39 38.23 20.09
CA GLN A 298 -37.01 38.33 18.79
C GLN A 298 -36.29 37.49 17.72
N SER A 299 -34.96 37.53 17.70
CA SER A 299 -34.13 36.71 16.81
C SER A 299 -34.35 35.22 17.09
N LEU A 300 -34.36 34.81 18.36
CA LEU A 300 -34.66 33.43 18.76
C LEU A 300 -36.06 32.98 18.30
N LEU A 301 -37.10 33.80 18.52
CA LEU A 301 -38.46 33.52 18.07
C LEU A 301 -38.58 33.45 16.55
N HIS A 302 -37.79 34.25 15.83
CA HIS A 302 -37.71 34.23 14.37
C HIS A 302 -37.11 32.91 13.87
N ASN A 303 -35.96 32.49 14.42
CA ASN A 303 -35.30 31.23 14.05
C ASN A 303 -36.21 30.02 14.31
N ILE A 304 -36.93 30.01 15.44
CA ILE A 304 -37.92 28.96 15.74
C ILE A 304 -39.02 28.91 14.66
N ALA A 305 -39.49 30.06 14.20
CA ALA A 305 -40.60 30.15 13.25
C ALA A 305 -40.20 29.82 11.80
N ILE A 306 -38.98 30.18 11.38
CA ILE A 306 -38.49 29.95 10.02
C ILE A 306 -37.86 28.56 9.87
N ASP A 307 -36.94 28.22 10.76
CA ASP A 307 -36.09 27.03 10.62
C ASP A 307 -36.71 25.79 11.30
N GLY A 308 -37.84 25.96 12.01
CA GLY A 308 -38.50 24.88 12.73
C GLY A 308 -37.68 24.32 13.89
N GLN A 309 -36.68 25.07 14.37
CA GLN A 309 -35.80 24.66 15.46
C GLN A 309 -36.56 24.52 16.78
N LEU A 310 -36.21 23.48 17.56
CA LEU A 310 -36.76 23.27 18.89
C LEU A 310 -36.02 24.12 19.92
N VAL A 311 -36.77 24.77 20.81
CA VAL A 311 -36.21 25.40 22.01
C VAL A 311 -35.98 24.31 23.04
N VAL A 312 -34.77 24.26 23.58
CA VAL A 312 -34.35 23.27 24.56
C VAL A 312 -33.69 23.91 25.77
N ASN A 313 -33.73 23.21 26.89
CA ASN A 313 -32.93 23.53 28.07
C ASN A 313 -31.78 22.52 28.13
N ALA A 314 -30.54 23.01 28.11
CA ALA A 314 -29.35 22.17 28.04
C ALA A 314 -28.52 22.24 29.33
N HIS A 315 -27.83 21.15 29.63
CA HIS A 315 -26.83 21.07 30.70
C HIS A 315 -25.66 20.17 30.25
N PHE A 316 -24.43 20.63 30.48
CA PHE A 316 -23.22 19.91 30.13
C PHE A 316 -22.29 19.90 31.31
N SER A 317 -21.75 18.72 31.62
CA SER A 317 -20.82 18.59 32.74
C SER A 317 -19.80 17.47 32.53
N ILE A 318 -18.56 17.70 32.93
CA ILE A 318 -17.52 16.69 32.96
C ILE A 318 -17.39 16.17 34.40
N LEU A 319 -17.74 14.91 34.61
CA LEU A 319 -17.53 14.19 35.86
C LEU A 319 -16.26 13.33 35.73
N PHE A 320 -15.26 13.55 36.57
CA PHE A 320 -14.02 12.77 36.50
C PHE A 320 -13.56 12.29 37.87
N SER A 321 -12.74 11.24 37.86
CA SER A 321 -12.12 10.64 39.05
C SER A 321 -10.60 10.64 38.95
N ALA A 322 -9.95 10.87 40.09
CA ALA A 322 -8.50 10.86 40.24
C ALA A 322 -8.08 10.13 41.53
N PRO A 323 -6.89 9.51 41.55
CA PRO A 323 -6.44 8.71 42.70
C PRO A 323 -5.93 9.56 43.86
N THR A 324 -5.56 10.82 43.62
CA THR A 324 -5.07 11.76 44.63
C THR A 324 -5.68 13.15 44.41
N LEU A 325 -5.74 13.95 45.48
CA LEU A 325 -6.25 15.32 45.43
C LEU A 325 -5.42 16.20 44.48
N GLU A 326 -4.09 16.11 44.54
CA GLU A 326 -3.17 16.84 43.65
C GLU A 326 -3.46 16.57 42.17
N LYS A 327 -3.66 15.30 41.80
CA LYS A 327 -4.01 14.93 40.42
C LYS A 327 -5.38 15.46 40.02
N MET A 328 -6.34 15.45 40.94
CA MET A 328 -7.67 16.02 40.70
C MET A 328 -7.57 17.52 40.39
N GLU A 329 -6.80 18.29 41.19
CA GLU A 329 -6.59 19.73 41.00
C GLU A 329 -5.87 20.05 39.68
N ASN A 330 -4.89 19.22 39.29
CA ASN A 330 -4.21 19.34 38.00
C ASN A 330 -5.17 19.11 36.83
N ILE A 331 -6.00 18.05 36.89
CA ILE A 331 -7.01 17.77 35.86
C ILE A 331 -8.05 18.88 35.79
N GLN A 332 -8.54 19.35 36.94
CA GLN A 332 -9.47 20.48 37.03
C GLN A 332 -8.90 21.70 36.30
N SER A 333 -7.66 22.09 36.64
CA SER A 333 -6.99 23.23 36.04
C SER A 333 -6.82 23.07 34.52
N MET A 334 -6.50 21.87 34.04
CA MET A 334 -6.39 21.59 32.60
C MET A 334 -7.74 21.71 31.89
N ILE A 335 -8.82 21.17 32.46
CA ILE A 335 -10.18 21.25 31.90
C ILE A 335 -10.64 22.72 31.87
N GLU A 336 -10.51 23.45 32.98
CA GLU A 336 -10.88 24.87 33.07
C GLU A 336 -10.15 25.71 32.04
N ASN A 337 -8.84 25.53 31.87
CA ASN A 337 -8.06 26.24 30.87
C ASN A 337 -8.51 25.93 29.43
N LYS A 338 -8.80 24.65 29.12
CA LYS A 338 -9.26 24.25 27.78
C LYS A 338 -10.67 24.77 27.48
N LEU A 339 -11.56 24.77 28.46
CA LEU A 339 -12.90 25.36 28.35
C LEU A 339 -12.83 26.90 28.20
N PHE A 340 -11.95 27.56 28.95
CA PHE A 340 -11.74 29.00 28.86
C PHE A 340 -11.29 29.43 27.46
N ILE A 341 -10.38 28.68 26.82
CA ILE A 341 -9.95 28.93 25.42
C ILE A 341 -11.14 28.83 24.44
N LYS A 342 -12.15 28.02 24.78
CA LYS A 342 -13.40 27.88 24.01
C LYS A 342 -14.48 28.92 24.40
N GLY A 343 -14.16 29.88 25.27
CA GLY A 343 -15.09 30.90 25.74
C GLY A 343 -16.12 30.40 26.75
N ILE A 344 -15.89 29.23 27.37
CA ILE A 344 -16.74 28.67 28.42
C ILE A 344 -16.09 28.96 29.77
N ILE A 345 -16.74 29.78 30.59
CA ILE A 345 -16.25 30.09 31.95
C ILE A 345 -17.10 29.29 32.94
N VAL A 346 -16.47 28.34 33.62
CA VAL A 346 -17.11 27.50 34.63
C VAL A 346 -17.03 28.15 36.02
N SER A 347 -18.00 27.83 36.88
CA SER A 347 -17.98 28.32 38.26
C SER A 347 -16.80 27.74 39.04
N LYS A 348 -16.09 28.59 39.78
CA LYS A 348 -15.03 28.14 40.71
C LYS A 348 -15.59 27.35 41.90
N ASN A 349 -16.84 27.62 42.28
CA ASN A 349 -17.48 27.07 43.48
C ASN A 349 -18.82 26.40 43.12
N ALA A 350 -18.77 25.14 42.69
CA ALA A 350 -19.98 24.36 42.43
C ALA A 350 -20.46 23.64 43.71
N TYR A 351 -21.22 24.35 44.55
CA TYR A 351 -21.67 23.87 45.88
C TYR A 351 -22.60 22.64 45.85
N ASN A 352 -23.11 22.23 44.67
CA ASN A 352 -24.05 21.13 44.47
C ASN A 352 -23.41 19.87 43.83
N GLN A 353 -22.16 19.55 44.20
CA GLN A 353 -21.40 18.41 43.66
C GLN A 353 -22.17 17.08 43.73
N PHE A 354 -22.87 16.82 44.84
CA PHE A 354 -23.58 15.56 45.04
C PHE A 354 -24.83 15.45 44.15
N GLU A 355 -25.56 16.55 43.99
CA GLU A 355 -26.73 16.64 43.11
C GLU A 355 -26.31 16.47 41.64
N LEU A 356 -25.25 17.17 41.21
CA LEU A 356 -24.71 17.04 39.85
C LEU A 356 -24.20 15.61 39.56
N PHE A 357 -23.57 14.96 40.55
CA PHE A 357 -23.19 13.54 40.45
C PHE A 357 -24.41 12.63 40.30
N ARG A 358 -25.48 12.84 41.08
CA ARG A 358 -26.72 12.07 40.95
C ARG A 358 -27.41 12.28 39.60
N ALA A 359 -27.34 13.49 39.03
CA ALA A 359 -27.88 13.79 37.70
C ALA A 359 -27.12 13.08 36.57
N ALA A 360 -25.83 12.75 36.79
CA ALA A 360 -25.02 11.99 35.83
C ALA A 360 -25.32 10.48 35.84
N LEU A 361 -26.12 9.97 36.79
CA LEU A 361 -26.59 8.59 36.73
C LEU A 361 -27.44 8.36 35.46
N PRO A 362 -27.25 7.24 34.74
CA PRO A 362 -28.00 6.91 33.54
C PRO A 362 -29.52 7.11 33.68
N GLY A 363 -30.07 8.07 32.95
CA GLY A 363 -31.51 8.37 32.93
C GLY A 363 -32.02 9.24 34.09
N ASN A 364 -31.14 9.70 34.99
CA ASN A 364 -31.52 10.49 36.17
C ASN A 364 -31.32 12.01 36.00
N ALA A 365 -31.18 12.50 34.78
CA ALA A 365 -31.12 13.94 34.49
C ALA A 365 -32.35 14.74 35.01
N THR A 366 -33.43 14.06 35.39
CA THR A 366 -34.61 14.68 36.02
C THR A 366 -34.32 15.37 37.37
N GLU A 367 -33.21 15.07 38.03
CA GLU A 367 -32.80 15.73 39.29
C GLU A 367 -32.23 17.14 39.09
N LEU A 368 -31.80 17.51 37.87
CA LEU A 368 -31.34 18.86 37.55
C LEU A 368 -32.40 19.90 37.87
N ARG A 369 -31.96 21.06 38.38
CA ARG A 369 -32.82 22.21 38.68
C ARG A 369 -32.79 23.22 37.54
N GLU A 370 -33.75 24.14 37.55
CA GLU A 370 -33.82 25.20 36.53
C GLU A 370 -32.55 26.04 36.46
N TYR A 371 -31.84 26.24 37.58
CA TYR A 371 -30.59 26.99 37.62
C TYR A 371 -29.38 26.20 37.10
N ASP A 372 -29.48 24.87 36.96
CA ASP A 372 -28.43 24.03 36.37
C ASP A 372 -28.53 24.01 34.83
N LEU A 373 -29.62 24.55 34.27
CA LEU A 373 -29.98 24.49 32.86
C LEU A 373 -29.91 25.87 32.22
N PHE A 374 -29.56 25.91 30.93
CA PHE A 374 -29.64 27.12 30.12
C PHE A 374 -30.48 26.89 28.87
N MET A 375 -31.17 27.92 28.40
CA MET A 375 -32.07 27.82 27.26
C MET A 375 -31.37 28.19 25.97
N THR A 376 -31.52 27.36 24.96
CA THR A 376 -30.95 27.57 23.63
C THR A 376 -31.74 26.79 22.56
N THR A 377 -31.31 26.81 21.31
CA THR A 377 -31.87 25.98 20.24
C THR A 377 -31.24 24.58 20.24
N SER A 378 -31.95 23.57 19.73
CA SER A 378 -31.44 22.20 19.67
C SER A 378 -30.11 22.10 18.89
N GLU A 379 -29.97 22.83 17.79
CA GLU A 379 -28.75 22.84 16.99
C GLU A 379 -27.56 23.41 17.77
N ALA A 380 -27.73 24.57 18.41
CA ALA A 380 -26.65 25.15 19.23
C ALA A 380 -26.26 24.23 20.41
N ALA A 381 -27.23 23.59 21.06
CA ALA A 381 -26.96 22.62 22.13
C ALA A 381 -26.13 21.42 21.63
N LEU A 382 -26.41 20.92 20.43
CA LEU A 382 -25.71 19.76 19.84
C LEU A 382 -24.26 20.06 19.42
N CYS A 383 -23.86 21.34 19.32
CA CYS A 383 -22.45 21.69 19.17
C CYS A 383 -21.62 21.29 20.41
N PHE A 384 -22.26 21.13 21.57
CA PHE A 384 -21.65 20.65 22.81
C PHE A 384 -21.62 19.12 22.92
N PHE A 385 -22.30 18.39 22.03
CA PHE A 385 -22.25 16.93 22.07
C PHE A 385 -20.90 16.43 21.55
N PHE A 386 -20.29 15.46 22.24
CA PHE A 386 -19.05 14.83 21.80
C PHE A 386 -19.33 13.84 20.66
N LYS A 387 -18.51 13.87 19.61
CA LYS A 387 -18.79 13.17 18.33
C LYS A 387 -17.75 12.14 17.90
N GLU A 388 -16.64 12.01 18.64
CA GLU A 388 -15.51 11.18 18.23
C GLU A 388 -15.58 9.74 18.78
N SER A 389 -14.99 8.80 18.05
CA SER A 389 -14.70 7.42 18.44
C SER A 389 -13.29 7.01 18.05
N TYR A 390 -12.81 5.90 18.62
CA TYR A 390 -11.53 5.29 18.26
C TYR A 390 -11.67 4.28 17.11
N PRO A 391 -10.59 4.01 16.36
CA PRO A 391 -10.60 2.99 15.31
C PRO A 391 -10.79 1.58 15.87
N LEU A 392 -11.34 0.69 15.04
CA LEU A 392 -11.56 -0.72 15.37
C LEU A 392 -10.72 -1.65 14.49
N ASN A 393 -10.60 -2.91 14.91
CA ASN A 393 -10.00 -3.97 14.10
C ASN A 393 -10.85 -4.23 12.85
N GLU A 394 -10.19 -4.46 11.72
CA GLU A 394 -10.85 -4.94 10.52
C GLU A 394 -11.11 -6.46 10.60
N GLU A 395 -12.32 -6.89 10.24
CA GLU A 395 -12.69 -8.31 10.18
C GLU A 395 -12.16 -8.95 8.89
N SER A 396 -10.91 -9.43 8.94
CA SER A 396 -10.29 -10.15 7.84
C SER A 396 -9.50 -11.37 8.31
N SER A 397 -9.41 -12.39 7.45
CA SER A 397 -8.53 -13.55 7.64
C SER A 397 -7.06 -13.23 7.33
N PHE A 398 -6.81 -12.11 6.64
CA PHE A 398 -5.48 -11.60 6.32
C PHE A 398 -5.38 -10.18 6.84
N TYR A 399 -4.47 -9.95 7.78
CA TYR A 399 -4.26 -8.62 8.35
C TYR A 399 -2.81 -8.42 8.73
N LEU A 400 -2.39 -7.16 8.65
CA LEU A 400 -1.17 -6.66 9.24
C LEU A 400 -1.50 -6.01 10.58
N ARG A 401 -0.57 -6.10 11.53
CA ARG A 401 -0.63 -5.46 12.83
C ARG A 401 0.15 -4.16 12.79
N PHE A 402 -0.58 -3.06 12.94
CA PHE A 402 -0.07 -1.72 13.16
C PHE A 402 -0.65 -1.20 14.47
N THR A 403 -0.35 0.03 14.86
CA THR A 403 -1.05 0.67 15.97
C THR A 403 -2.01 1.73 15.48
N ASP A 404 -3.05 2.00 16.27
CA ASP A 404 -3.78 3.25 16.17
C ASP A 404 -2.88 4.43 16.62
N ARG A 405 -3.47 5.63 16.67
CA ARG A 405 -2.77 6.85 17.05
C ARG A 405 -2.54 6.97 18.57
N GLN A 406 -3.19 6.13 19.39
CA GLN A 406 -2.92 5.99 20.83
C GLN A 406 -1.76 5.02 21.13
N GLY A 407 -1.40 4.16 20.17
CA GLY A 407 -0.41 3.10 20.36
C GLY A 407 -1.00 1.75 20.75
N VAL A 408 -2.28 1.52 20.45
CA VAL A 408 -2.94 0.22 20.59
C VAL A 408 -2.80 -0.57 19.29
N PRO A 409 -2.34 -1.82 19.33
CA PRO A 409 -2.30 -2.64 18.13
C PRO A 409 -3.70 -2.87 17.53
N ILE A 410 -3.82 -2.63 16.23
CA ILE A 410 -5.01 -2.85 15.42
C ILE A 410 -4.71 -3.70 14.18
N LYS A 411 -5.69 -4.48 13.77
CA LYS A 411 -5.65 -5.34 12.58
C LYS A 411 -6.12 -4.58 11.36
N VAL A 412 -5.27 -4.49 10.34
CA VAL A 412 -5.51 -3.75 9.10
C VAL A 412 -5.22 -4.65 7.91
N ASP A 413 -6.19 -4.82 7.02
CA ASP A 413 -6.05 -5.55 5.77
C ASP A 413 -5.73 -4.59 4.61
N PRO A 414 -4.51 -4.65 4.04
CA PRO A 414 -4.12 -3.78 2.94
C PRO A 414 -4.54 -4.31 1.56
N ALA A 415 -5.25 -5.44 1.46
CA ALA A 415 -5.50 -6.10 0.17
C ALA A 415 -6.86 -6.83 0.06
N ASP A 416 -7.21 -7.75 0.94
CA ASP A 416 -8.31 -8.70 0.68
C ASP A 416 -9.68 -8.20 1.01
N LEU A 417 -9.86 -7.72 2.24
CA LEU A 417 -11.10 -7.09 2.65
C LEU A 417 -11.44 -5.92 1.72
N PRO A 418 -10.52 -4.97 1.42
CA PRO A 418 -10.76 -3.92 0.43
C PRO A 418 -11.15 -4.45 -0.95
N MET A 419 -10.52 -5.54 -1.45
CA MET A 419 -10.86 -6.12 -2.75
C MET A 419 -12.25 -6.76 -2.73
N LYS A 420 -12.60 -7.45 -1.63
CA LYS A 420 -13.88 -8.14 -1.45
C LYS A 420 -15.06 -7.16 -1.42
N ILE A 421 -14.87 -6.00 -0.80
CA ILE A 421 -15.90 -4.95 -0.70
C ILE A 421 -15.89 -3.99 -1.90
N GLY A 422 -15.01 -4.20 -2.89
CA GLY A 422 -14.89 -3.35 -4.07
C GLY A 422 -14.26 -1.97 -3.82
N ARG A 423 -13.53 -1.80 -2.70
CA ARG A 423 -12.77 -0.57 -2.38
C ARG A 423 -11.52 -0.44 -3.25
N ILE A 424 -10.92 -1.57 -3.65
CA ILE A 424 -9.80 -1.63 -4.60
C ILE A 424 -10.08 -2.68 -5.68
N ASN A 425 -9.51 -2.49 -6.87
CA ASN A 425 -9.59 -3.36 -8.03
C ASN A 425 -8.29 -4.15 -8.28
N ASN A 426 -7.18 -3.70 -7.69
CA ASN A 426 -5.89 -4.39 -7.73
C ASN A 426 -5.17 -4.27 -6.39
N ARG A 427 -4.17 -5.13 -6.16
CA ARG A 427 -3.39 -5.19 -4.92
C ARG A 427 -2.07 -4.42 -4.98
N ASN A 428 -1.75 -3.82 -6.13
CA ASN A 428 -0.48 -3.14 -6.32
C ASN A 428 -0.40 -1.93 -5.39
N LYS A 429 0.82 -1.65 -4.92
CA LYS A 429 1.09 -0.63 -3.91
C LYS A 429 2.15 0.35 -4.41
N PHE A 430 1.97 1.60 -4.03
CA PHE A 430 2.95 2.65 -4.25
C PHE A 430 3.31 3.29 -2.92
N VAL A 431 4.59 3.33 -2.59
CA VAL A 431 5.12 3.82 -1.32
C VAL A 431 6.01 5.03 -1.57
N LEU A 432 5.67 6.16 -0.94
CA LEU A 432 6.40 7.42 -1.07
C LEU A 432 6.79 7.97 0.31
N GLY A 433 8.04 8.39 0.44
CA GLY A 433 8.53 9.02 1.65
C GLY A 433 9.92 9.60 1.48
N PRO A 434 10.21 10.83 1.97
CA PRO A 434 11.55 11.41 1.86
C PRO A 434 12.64 10.54 2.51
N SER A 435 13.91 10.84 2.21
CA SER A 435 15.03 10.20 2.92
C SER A 435 14.93 10.42 4.44
N GLY A 436 15.19 9.35 5.21
CA GLY A 436 15.07 9.30 6.68
C GLY A 436 13.65 9.16 7.23
N SER A 437 12.60 9.17 6.38
CA SER A 437 11.21 9.02 6.84
C SER A 437 10.91 7.64 7.45
N GLY A 438 11.69 6.60 7.11
CA GLY A 438 11.53 5.24 7.62
C GLY A 438 10.85 4.26 6.64
N LYS A 439 10.95 4.51 5.33
CA LYS A 439 10.35 3.66 4.27
C LYS A 439 10.78 2.20 4.37
N SER A 440 12.09 1.93 4.29
CA SER A 440 12.64 0.58 4.31
C SER A 440 12.33 -0.12 5.62
N PHE A 441 12.27 0.62 6.73
CA PHE A 441 11.86 0.10 8.03
C PHE A 441 10.38 -0.32 8.07
N LEU A 442 9.47 0.50 7.52
CA LEU A 442 8.05 0.13 7.35
C LEU A 442 7.90 -1.09 6.42
N MET A 443 8.64 -1.11 5.31
CA MET A 443 8.60 -2.21 4.36
C MET A 443 9.13 -3.52 4.97
N ASN A 444 10.20 -3.47 5.77
CA ASN A 444 10.65 -4.64 6.53
C ASN A 444 9.56 -5.19 7.46
N ASN A 445 8.82 -4.32 8.17
CA ASN A 445 7.70 -4.77 9.00
C ASN A 445 6.58 -5.41 8.17
N ILE A 446 6.21 -4.83 7.02
CA ILE A 446 5.20 -5.39 6.12
C ILE A 446 5.65 -6.75 5.57
N VAL A 447 6.90 -6.85 5.09
CA VAL A 447 7.48 -8.07 4.51
C VAL A 447 7.59 -9.18 5.55
N GLU A 448 8.07 -8.87 6.74
CA GLU A 448 8.18 -9.85 7.81
C GLU A 448 6.81 -10.45 8.14
N GLN A 449 5.78 -9.61 8.21
CA GLN A 449 4.40 -10.04 8.41
C GLN A 449 3.85 -10.83 7.21
N TYR A 450 4.12 -10.42 5.97
CA TYR A 450 3.74 -11.20 4.78
C TYR A 450 4.30 -12.62 4.82
N LEU A 451 5.57 -12.77 5.23
CA LEU A 451 6.23 -14.07 5.36
C LEU A 451 5.67 -14.91 6.52
N THR A 452 4.89 -14.34 7.44
CA THR A 452 4.11 -15.11 8.42
C THR A 452 2.86 -15.74 7.81
N TYR A 453 2.38 -15.16 6.71
CA TYR A 453 1.34 -15.72 5.85
C TYR A 453 1.96 -16.50 4.68
N ASN A 454 1.13 -17.16 3.87
CA ASN A 454 1.57 -17.93 2.70
C ASN A 454 1.93 -17.02 1.51
N TYR A 455 2.97 -16.20 1.65
CA TYR A 455 3.53 -15.29 0.62
C TYR A 455 4.91 -15.75 0.17
N ASP A 456 5.16 -15.63 -1.14
CA ASP A 456 6.51 -15.51 -1.68
C ASP A 456 6.83 -14.02 -1.92
N VAL A 457 7.97 -13.55 -1.41
CA VAL A 457 8.40 -12.15 -1.54
C VAL A 457 9.74 -12.09 -2.29
N VAL A 458 9.79 -11.27 -3.34
CA VAL A 458 11.01 -10.95 -4.07
C VAL A 458 11.25 -9.45 -3.95
N ILE A 459 12.43 -9.05 -3.49
CA ILE A 459 12.82 -7.66 -3.31
C ILE A 459 13.97 -7.31 -4.25
N VAL A 460 13.87 -6.16 -4.89
CA VAL A 460 14.95 -5.50 -5.62
C VAL A 460 15.34 -4.27 -4.83
N ASP A 461 16.50 -4.32 -4.18
CA ASP A 461 17.01 -3.27 -3.30
C ASP A 461 18.29 -2.66 -3.89
N THR A 462 18.36 -1.34 -3.94
CA THR A 462 19.62 -0.61 -4.23
C THR A 462 20.36 -0.23 -2.95
N GLY A 463 19.98 -0.77 -1.80
CA GLY A 463 20.72 -0.68 -0.55
C GLY A 463 20.87 -2.06 0.10
N ASP A 464 21.38 -2.07 1.32
CA ASP A 464 21.50 -3.27 2.15
C ASP A 464 20.32 -3.37 3.14
N SER A 465 19.14 -2.83 2.83
CA SER A 465 18.09 -2.56 3.83
C SER A 465 17.38 -3.80 4.38
N TYR A 466 17.48 -4.94 3.68
CA TYR A 466 16.74 -6.17 4.01
C TYR A 466 17.62 -7.34 4.45
N SER A 467 18.94 -7.17 4.57
CA SER A 467 19.87 -8.26 4.94
C SER A 467 19.52 -8.89 6.30
N GLY A 468 19.20 -8.07 7.31
CA GLY A 468 18.80 -8.54 8.64
C GLY A 468 17.57 -9.45 8.61
N THR A 469 16.47 -8.98 8.00
CA THR A 469 15.23 -9.75 7.84
C THR A 469 15.44 -11.00 6.97
N CYS A 470 16.25 -10.91 5.92
CA CYS A 470 16.57 -12.03 5.05
C CYS A 470 17.31 -13.14 5.80
N MET A 471 18.33 -12.77 6.58
CA MET A 471 19.08 -13.68 7.43
C MET A 471 18.17 -14.32 8.50
N TYR A 472 17.31 -13.53 9.15
CA TYR A 472 16.38 -14.02 10.17
C TYR A 472 15.38 -15.06 9.62
N LYS A 473 14.74 -14.77 8.47
CA LYS A 473 13.77 -15.71 7.86
C LYS A 473 14.43 -16.87 7.11
N GLY A 474 15.76 -16.92 7.04
CA GLY A 474 16.50 -17.91 6.28
C GLY A 474 16.30 -17.78 4.77
N GLY A 475 15.96 -16.57 4.30
CA GLY A 475 15.79 -16.29 2.88
C GLY A 475 17.11 -16.18 2.13
N ARG A 476 17.02 -15.97 0.82
CA ARG A 476 18.20 -15.88 -0.04
C ARG A 476 18.55 -14.45 -0.40
N TYR A 477 19.68 -14.00 0.13
CA TYR A 477 20.27 -12.70 -0.18
C TYR A 477 21.29 -12.84 -1.31
N ILE A 478 21.07 -12.13 -2.42
CA ILE A 478 21.89 -12.21 -3.64
C ILE A 478 22.43 -10.83 -3.91
N GLN A 479 23.73 -10.66 -3.66
CA GLN A 479 24.46 -9.45 -4.01
C GLN A 479 25.12 -9.62 -5.37
N TYR A 480 24.91 -8.67 -6.26
CA TYR A 480 25.68 -8.63 -7.51
C TYR A 480 27.15 -8.31 -7.22
N THR A 481 28.06 -9.14 -7.74
CA THR A 481 29.50 -8.84 -7.82
C THR A 481 30.03 -9.24 -9.19
N GLU A 482 31.16 -8.67 -9.64
CA GLU A 482 31.77 -9.10 -10.91
C GLU A 482 32.20 -10.58 -10.88
N GLU A 483 32.58 -11.09 -9.71
CA GLU A 483 33.00 -12.49 -9.50
C GLU A 483 31.82 -13.47 -9.43
N LYS A 484 30.66 -13.00 -8.95
CA LYS A 484 29.40 -13.74 -8.85
C LYS A 484 28.27 -12.91 -9.44
N PRO A 485 28.17 -12.81 -10.78
CA PRO A 485 27.09 -12.09 -11.42
C PRO A 485 25.75 -12.81 -11.21
N ILE A 486 24.66 -12.05 -11.27
CA ILE A 486 23.32 -12.63 -11.33
C ILE A 486 23.15 -13.20 -12.74
N THR A 487 23.02 -14.52 -12.86
CA THR A 487 22.92 -15.22 -14.13
C THR A 487 21.50 -15.71 -14.41
N MET A 488 21.11 -15.63 -15.68
CA MET A 488 19.89 -16.26 -16.17
C MET A 488 19.96 -16.43 -17.68
N ASN A 489 19.43 -17.54 -18.20
CA ASN A 489 19.28 -17.74 -19.63
C ASN A 489 17.86 -17.36 -20.06
N PRO A 490 17.61 -16.12 -20.54
CA PRO A 490 16.28 -15.71 -20.98
C PRO A 490 15.85 -16.38 -22.31
N PHE A 491 16.81 -16.98 -23.04
CA PHE A 491 16.54 -17.65 -24.32
C PHE A 491 16.03 -19.07 -24.16
N LEU A 492 16.24 -19.67 -22.98
CA LEU A 492 15.71 -20.99 -22.65
C LEU A 492 14.18 -20.90 -22.51
N MET A 493 13.45 -21.69 -23.32
CA MET A 493 11.99 -21.62 -23.40
C MET A 493 11.40 -22.92 -23.92
N ASP A 494 10.25 -23.31 -23.38
CA ASP A 494 9.45 -24.42 -23.88
C ASP A 494 8.48 -24.00 -25.00
N LYS A 495 8.06 -24.96 -25.84
CA LYS A 495 7.12 -24.71 -26.96
C LYS A 495 5.77 -24.09 -26.53
N LYS A 496 5.36 -24.25 -25.26
CA LYS A 496 4.16 -23.62 -24.68
C LYS A 496 4.36 -22.15 -24.29
N GLU A 497 5.59 -21.77 -23.99
CA GLU A 497 5.97 -20.41 -23.59
C GLU A 497 6.30 -19.52 -24.79
N PHE A 498 6.52 -20.13 -25.96
CA PHE A 498 6.73 -19.44 -27.24
C PHE A 498 5.47 -18.68 -27.67
N ASN A 499 5.40 -17.42 -27.27
CA ASN A 499 4.30 -16.50 -27.55
C ASN A 499 4.84 -15.10 -27.91
N ILE A 500 3.95 -14.25 -28.42
CA ILE A 500 4.28 -12.88 -28.86
C ILE A 500 4.89 -12.04 -27.72
N GLU A 501 4.38 -12.19 -26.49
CA GLU A 501 4.84 -11.41 -25.34
C GLU A 501 6.31 -11.71 -25.00
N LYS A 502 6.73 -12.98 -25.06
CA LYS A 502 8.13 -13.32 -24.75
C LYS A 502 9.08 -12.97 -25.90
N ILE A 503 8.62 -13.02 -27.15
CA ILE A 503 9.41 -12.49 -28.27
C ILE A 503 9.62 -10.99 -28.11
N GLU A 504 8.57 -10.24 -27.77
CA GLU A 504 8.68 -8.81 -27.49
C GLU A 504 9.64 -8.51 -26.33
N PHE A 505 9.65 -9.34 -25.28
CA PHE A 505 10.63 -9.25 -24.19
C PHE A 505 12.06 -9.44 -24.70
N LEU A 506 12.35 -10.51 -25.45
CA LEU A 506 13.70 -10.78 -25.97
C LEU A 506 14.15 -9.71 -26.96
N THR A 507 13.25 -9.23 -27.82
CA THR A 507 13.50 -8.11 -28.73
C THR A 507 13.91 -6.86 -27.95
N ASN A 508 13.19 -6.51 -26.88
CA ASN A 508 13.53 -5.37 -26.04
C ASN A 508 14.85 -5.57 -25.29
N LEU A 509 15.13 -6.78 -24.79
CA LEU A 509 16.40 -7.11 -24.12
C LEU A 509 17.60 -6.97 -25.09
N ILE A 510 17.49 -7.51 -26.30
CA ILE A 510 18.55 -7.43 -27.32
C ILE A 510 18.74 -5.98 -27.77
N PHE A 511 17.65 -5.25 -28.00
CA PHE A 511 17.71 -3.84 -28.39
C PHE A 511 18.36 -2.98 -27.30
N LEU A 512 18.05 -3.24 -26.03
CA LEU A 512 18.66 -2.59 -24.88
C LEU A 512 20.18 -2.84 -24.80
N ILE A 513 20.62 -4.09 -25.04
CA ILE A 513 22.04 -4.42 -25.11
C ILE A 513 22.72 -3.67 -26.26
N TRP A 514 22.06 -3.59 -27.42
CA TRP A 514 22.62 -2.99 -28.63
C TRP A 514 22.71 -1.46 -28.59
N GLN A 515 21.61 -0.77 -28.23
CA GLN A 515 21.46 0.69 -28.36
C GLN A 515 21.34 1.43 -27.02
N GLY A 516 21.18 0.71 -25.91
CA GLY A 516 21.02 1.29 -24.58
C GLY A 516 19.57 1.69 -24.23
N PRO A 517 19.32 2.15 -23.00
CA PRO A 517 17.98 2.37 -22.46
C PRO A 517 17.22 3.55 -23.08
N ASP A 518 17.94 4.59 -23.54
CA ASP A 518 17.33 5.83 -24.03
C ASP A 518 17.01 5.82 -25.52
N ALA A 519 17.45 4.80 -26.26
CA ALA A 519 17.22 4.67 -27.68
C ALA A 519 15.76 4.28 -28.00
N MET A 520 15.24 4.73 -29.14
CA MET A 520 13.94 4.28 -29.66
C MET A 520 14.14 3.30 -30.80
N MET A 521 13.46 2.16 -30.72
CA MET A 521 13.47 1.15 -31.76
C MET A 521 12.57 1.57 -32.93
N THR A 522 13.11 1.58 -34.15
CA THR A 522 12.30 1.82 -35.35
C THR A 522 11.44 0.60 -35.68
N SER A 523 10.36 0.78 -36.45
CA SER A 523 9.52 -0.33 -36.91
C SER A 523 10.32 -1.36 -37.72
N THR A 524 11.28 -0.90 -38.52
CA THR A 524 12.19 -1.76 -39.29
C THR A 524 13.09 -2.58 -38.36
N GLN A 525 13.74 -1.95 -37.36
CA GLN A 525 14.58 -2.64 -36.39
C GLN A 525 13.80 -3.68 -35.58
N LYS A 526 12.58 -3.33 -35.14
CA LYS A 526 11.69 -4.25 -34.45
C LYS A 526 11.36 -5.46 -35.33
N SER A 527 10.95 -5.23 -36.57
CA SER A 527 10.62 -6.30 -37.52
C SER A 527 11.80 -7.23 -37.77
N ILE A 528 13.02 -6.69 -37.93
CA ILE A 528 14.24 -7.49 -38.09
C ILE A 528 14.47 -8.37 -36.86
N LEU A 529 14.47 -7.80 -35.65
CA LEU A 529 14.72 -8.55 -34.42
C LEU A 529 13.65 -9.62 -34.15
N ASP A 530 12.38 -9.27 -34.34
CA ASP A 530 11.26 -10.20 -34.19
C ASP A 530 11.38 -11.36 -35.19
N ASN A 531 11.71 -11.09 -36.45
CA ASN A 531 11.89 -12.14 -37.47
C ASN A 531 13.09 -13.05 -37.17
N VAL A 532 14.21 -12.49 -36.71
CA VAL A 532 15.40 -13.26 -36.30
C VAL A 532 15.06 -14.19 -35.15
N LEU A 533 14.39 -13.69 -34.10
CA LEU A 533 13.98 -14.48 -32.94
C LEU A 533 12.96 -15.56 -33.33
N MET A 534 11.93 -15.20 -34.08
CA MET A 534 10.93 -16.15 -34.55
C MET A 534 11.55 -17.27 -35.39
N SER A 535 12.49 -16.91 -36.27
CA SER A 535 13.26 -17.87 -37.08
C SER A 535 14.15 -18.75 -36.20
N TYR A 536 14.92 -18.17 -35.28
CA TYR A 536 15.79 -18.87 -34.34
C TYR A 536 15.06 -19.99 -33.56
N TYR A 537 13.92 -19.65 -32.95
CA TYR A 537 13.10 -20.62 -32.21
C TYR A 537 12.39 -21.61 -33.13
N HIS A 538 11.90 -21.15 -34.29
CA HIS A 538 11.27 -22.05 -35.26
C HIS A 538 12.24 -23.14 -35.72
N THR A 539 13.46 -22.75 -36.06
CA THR A 539 14.54 -23.66 -36.42
C THR A 539 14.81 -24.63 -35.27
N TYR A 540 14.97 -24.17 -34.04
CA TYR A 540 15.24 -25.07 -32.91
C TYR A 540 14.10 -26.08 -32.66
N PHE A 541 12.84 -25.64 -32.63
CA PHE A 541 11.70 -26.51 -32.33
C PHE A 541 11.28 -27.44 -33.47
N ASN A 542 11.67 -27.14 -34.71
CA ASN A 542 11.32 -27.90 -35.90
C ASN A 542 12.54 -28.53 -36.61
N SER A 543 13.76 -28.35 -36.07
CA SER A 543 14.98 -28.97 -36.60
C SER A 543 14.81 -30.49 -36.69
N GLY A 544 15.16 -31.06 -37.86
CA GLY A 544 15.01 -32.50 -38.12
C GLY A 544 13.57 -32.98 -38.31
N THR A 545 12.57 -32.07 -38.32
CA THR A 545 11.19 -32.40 -38.66
C THR A 545 10.91 -31.99 -40.10
N GLU A 546 10.22 -32.84 -40.87
CA GLU A 546 9.82 -32.52 -42.25
C GLU A 546 8.52 -31.69 -42.29
N TRP A 547 8.44 -30.66 -41.44
CA TRP A 547 7.22 -29.86 -41.22
C TRP A 547 6.66 -29.25 -42.51
N TYR A 548 7.52 -28.95 -43.48
CA TYR A 548 7.18 -28.39 -44.79
C TYR A 548 6.41 -29.36 -45.70
N LYS A 549 6.47 -30.69 -45.48
CA LYS A 549 5.80 -31.68 -46.36
C LYS A 549 4.28 -31.50 -46.40
N HIS A 550 3.69 -31.12 -45.27
CA HIS A 550 2.24 -31.00 -45.10
C HIS A 550 1.70 -29.58 -45.33
N LYS A 551 2.56 -28.64 -45.75
CA LYS A 551 2.21 -27.23 -45.92
C LYS A 551 1.87 -26.88 -47.37
N SER A 552 0.96 -25.92 -47.55
CA SER A 552 0.63 -25.37 -48.87
C SER A 552 1.77 -24.48 -49.39
N SER A 553 1.81 -24.22 -50.69
CA SER A 553 2.81 -23.31 -51.28
C SER A 553 2.70 -21.89 -50.70
N GLU A 554 1.49 -21.42 -50.41
CA GLU A 554 1.24 -20.12 -49.75
C GLU A 554 1.81 -20.09 -48.32
N GLU A 555 1.65 -21.16 -47.54
CA GLU A 555 2.22 -21.26 -46.19
C GLU A 555 3.75 -21.30 -46.22
N LEU A 556 4.35 -22.00 -47.19
CA LEU A 556 5.81 -22.06 -47.37
C LEU A 556 6.36 -20.71 -47.85
N MET A 557 5.65 -20.00 -48.73
CA MET A 557 6.00 -18.64 -49.13
C MET A 557 5.90 -17.65 -47.96
N LEU A 558 4.87 -17.76 -47.13
CA LEU A 558 4.74 -16.95 -45.92
C LEU A 558 5.83 -17.24 -44.90
N TYR A 559 6.38 -18.47 -44.90
CA TYR A 559 7.56 -18.78 -44.10
C TYR A 559 8.82 -18.14 -44.69
N LEU A 560 9.05 -18.26 -46.00
CA LEU A 560 10.21 -17.69 -46.68
C LEU A 560 10.22 -16.15 -46.66
N SER A 561 9.06 -15.51 -46.67
CA SER A 561 8.97 -14.05 -46.53
C SER A 561 9.54 -13.55 -45.19
N LYS A 562 9.54 -14.37 -44.14
CA LYS A 562 10.21 -14.08 -42.85
C LYS A 562 11.74 -14.14 -42.93
N TYR A 563 12.29 -14.69 -44.01
CA TYR A 563 13.72 -14.65 -44.33
C TYR A 563 14.06 -13.52 -45.31
N ASN A 564 13.10 -12.59 -45.55
CA ASN A 564 13.18 -11.58 -46.60
C ASN A 564 13.37 -12.24 -47.97
N ILE A 565 12.68 -13.36 -48.25
CA ILE A 565 12.69 -14.06 -49.54
C ILE A 565 11.28 -14.05 -50.10
N HIS A 566 11.13 -13.47 -51.30
CA HIS A 566 9.84 -13.30 -51.94
C HIS A 566 9.69 -14.22 -53.16
N GLU A 567 8.46 -14.33 -53.65
CA GLU A 567 8.13 -15.20 -54.78
C GLU A 567 8.99 -14.89 -56.00
N GLU A 568 9.24 -13.60 -56.26
CA GLU A 568 10.10 -13.15 -57.35
C GLU A 568 11.56 -13.60 -57.23
N ASP A 569 12.06 -13.82 -56.01
CA ASP A 569 13.42 -14.30 -55.77
C ASP A 569 13.52 -15.80 -56.10
N ILE A 570 12.47 -16.56 -55.73
CA ILE A 570 12.36 -17.99 -56.07
C ILE A 570 12.18 -18.18 -57.57
N LEU A 571 11.38 -17.33 -58.21
CA LEU A 571 11.19 -17.36 -59.66
C LEU A 571 12.47 -16.97 -60.40
N ALA A 572 13.22 -15.98 -59.92
CA ALA A 572 14.51 -15.63 -60.49
C ALA A 572 15.54 -16.75 -60.33
N ASP A 573 15.66 -17.36 -59.13
CA ASP A 573 16.53 -18.52 -58.88
C ASP A 573 16.14 -19.70 -59.79
N TYR A 574 14.83 -19.90 -59.99
CA TYR A 574 14.29 -20.94 -60.87
C TYR A 574 14.58 -20.65 -62.35
N GLU A 575 14.40 -19.41 -62.81
CA GLU A 575 14.71 -18.97 -64.17
C GLU A 575 16.22 -19.03 -64.46
N GLU A 576 17.07 -18.67 -63.49
CA GLU A 576 18.53 -18.74 -63.60
C GLU A 576 19.02 -20.21 -63.61
N GLU A 577 18.45 -21.09 -62.77
CA GLU A 577 18.69 -22.55 -62.84
C GLU A 577 18.20 -23.19 -64.15
N MET A 578 17.13 -22.67 -64.75
CA MET A 578 16.64 -23.12 -66.05
C MET A 578 17.50 -22.57 -67.20
N ALA A 579 17.98 -21.33 -67.09
CA ALA A 579 18.85 -20.67 -68.07
C ALA A 579 20.15 -21.45 -68.30
N ASP A 580 20.78 -21.91 -67.23
CA ASP A 580 22.02 -22.71 -67.25
C ASP A 580 21.84 -24.18 -67.69
N ARG A 581 20.59 -24.60 -68.02
CA ARG A 581 20.23 -25.99 -68.36
C ARG A 581 19.60 -26.16 -69.75
N HIS A 582 19.58 -25.14 -70.60
CA HIS A 582 19.10 -25.29 -71.98
C HIS A 582 20.08 -26.16 -72.78
N SER A 583 19.60 -27.27 -73.32
CA SER A 583 20.41 -28.05 -74.26
C SER A 583 20.53 -27.30 -75.59
N TYR A 584 21.54 -27.64 -76.40
CA TYR A 584 21.65 -27.11 -77.76
C TYR A 584 20.43 -27.45 -78.62
N TYR A 585 19.66 -28.50 -78.28
CA TYR A 585 18.39 -28.82 -78.92
C TYR A 585 17.30 -27.81 -78.54
N ASP A 586 17.25 -27.39 -77.27
CA ASP A 586 16.33 -26.36 -76.80
C ASP A 586 16.67 -24.99 -77.39
N VAL A 587 17.96 -24.67 -77.55
CA VAL A 587 18.43 -23.43 -78.21
C VAL A 587 18.01 -23.37 -79.67
N LEU A 588 17.99 -24.52 -80.37
CA LEU A 588 17.50 -24.60 -81.76
C LEU A 588 15.97 -24.85 -81.85
N GLY A 589 15.29 -25.11 -80.73
CA GLY A 589 13.85 -25.39 -80.68
C GLY A 589 13.45 -26.72 -81.35
N ILE A 590 14.33 -27.71 -81.33
CA ILE A 590 14.17 -29.01 -82.01
C ILE A 590 14.19 -30.18 -81.01
N ALA A 591 13.67 -31.33 -81.42
CA ALA A 591 13.67 -32.54 -80.59
C ALA A 591 15.08 -33.14 -80.48
N PHE A 592 15.35 -33.90 -79.42
CA PHE A 592 16.65 -34.55 -79.20
C PHE A 592 17.01 -35.58 -80.29
N ASP A 593 15.98 -36.22 -80.85
CA ASP A 593 16.05 -37.17 -81.95
C ASP A 593 15.96 -36.50 -83.33
N ALA A 594 15.93 -35.15 -83.40
CA ALA A 594 15.80 -34.41 -84.64
C ALA A 594 16.88 -34.82 -85.64
N ASP A 595 16.51 -35.04 -86.89
CA ASP A 595 17.50 -35.44 -87.90
C ASP A 595 18.41 -34.27 -88.30
N SER A 596 19.48 -34.57 -89.04
CA SER A 596 20.47 -33.56 -89.44
C SER A 596 19.89 -32.48 -90.37
N ASP A 597 18.76 -32.74 -91.04
CA ASP A 597 18.10 -31.78 -91.90
C ASP A 597 17.21 -30.84 -91.08
N GLU A 598 16.52 -31.35 -90.05
CA GLU A 598 15.77 -30.55 -89.07
C GLU A 598 16.69 -29.60 -88.28
N VAL A 599 17.88 -30.05 -87.88
CA VAL A 599 18.90 -29.18 -87.23
C VAL A 599 19.32 -28.02 -88.13
N LYS A 600 19.52 -28.29 -89.43
CA LYS A 600 19.91 -27.27 -90.42
C LYS A 600 18.78 -26.30 -90.73
N GLU A 601 17.55 -26.80 -90.82
CA GLU A 601 16.38 -25.98 -91.10
C GLU A 601 16.08 -25.03 -89.94
N ALA A 602 16.13 -25.53 -88.71
CA ALA A 602 15.99 -24.73 -87.50
C ALA A 602 17.08 -23.66 -87.38
N PHE A 603 18.34 -24.02 -87.61
CA PHE A 603 19.45 -23.05 -87.64
C PHE A 603 19.26 -22.00 -88.73
N ARG A 604 18.87 -22.38 -89.96
CA ARG A 604 18.64 -21.40 -91.04
C ARG A 604 17.56 -20.40 -90.67
N LYS A 605 16.49 -20.85 -90.03
CA LYS A 605 15.39 -19.98 -89.58
C LYS A 605 15.88 -19.00 -88.51
N LEU A 606 16.53 -19.51 -87.46
CA LEU A 606 17.00 -18.71 -86.32
C LEU A 606 18.20 -17.82 -86.68
N ALA A 607 19.09 -18.25 -87.57
CA ALA A 607 20.22 -17.48 -88.06
C ALA A 607 19.79 -16.29 -88.92
N ILE A 608 18.65 -16.41 -89.64
CA ILE A 608 18.06 -15.26 -90.36
C ILE A 608 17.41 -14.30 -89.37
N GLU A 609 16.69 -14.82 -88.37
CA GLU A 609 15.99 -14.03 -87.36
C GLU A 609 16.95 -13.23 -86.47
N TYR A 610 18.00 -13.88 -85.98
CA TYR A 610 18.99 -13.30 -85.08
C TYR A 610 20.24 -12.79 -85.80
N HIS A 611 20.26 -12.66 -87.13
CA HIS A 611 21.44 -12.14 -87.83
C HIS A 611 21.75 -10.68 -87.39
N PRO A 612 23.03 -10.33 -87.12
CA PRO A 612 23.41 -8.97 -86.72
C PRO A 612 22.94 -7.90 -87.73
N ASP A 613 23.13 -8.16 -89.03
CA ASP A 613 22.75 -7.21 -90.11
C ASP A 613 21.24 -6.93 -90.19
N LYS A 614 20.38 -7.87 -89.77
CA LYS A 614 18.93 -7.66 -89.75
C LYS A 614 18.43 -6.92 -88.51
N ASN A 615 19.27 -6.80 -87.49
CA ASN A 615 18.92 -6.22 -86.19
C ASN A 615 19.77 -4.97 -85.83
N MET A 616 20.48 -4.37 -86.80
CA MET A 616 21.37 -3.20 -86.58
C MET A 616 20.68 -1.97 -85.96
N ASN A 617 19.36 -1.84 -86.10
CA ASN A 617 18.57 -0.71 -85.59
C ASN A 617 17.68 -1.07 -84.39
N ASN A 618 17.85 -2.26 -83.80
CA ASN A 618 17.08 -2.69 -82.64
C ASN A 618 17.88 -2.42 -81.35
N PRO A 619 17.43 -1.48 -80.48
CA PRO A 619 18.12 -1.15 -79.24
C PRO A 619 18.27 -2.32 -78.26
N ASP A 620 17.37 -3.31 -78.36
CA ASP A 620 17.30 -4.48 -77.47
C ASP A 620 17.94 -5.74 -78.11
N TYR A 621 18.71 -5.58 -79.20
CA TYR A 621 19.39 -6.70 -79.84
C TYR A 621 20.59 -7.18 -79.04
N ASP A 622 20.53 -8.46 -78.66
CA ASP A 622 21.59 -9.17 -77.96
C ASP A 622 22.39 -10.05 -78.94
N SER A 623 23.65 -9.68 -79.19
CA SER A 623 24.54 -10.41 -80.09
C SER A 623 24.92 -11.80 -79.57
N GLU A 624 24.77 -12.07 -78.27
CA GLU A 624 25.02 -13.41 -77.71
C GLU A 624 24.01 -14.44 -78.23
N LYS A 625 22.78 -14.03 -78.55
CA LYS A 625 21.73 -14.96 -79.05
C LYS A 625 22.13 -15.61 -80.37
N PHE A 626 22.71 -14.84 -81.29
CA PHE A 626 23.22 -15.38 -82.55
C PHE A 626 24.39 -16.34 -82.33
N TYR A 627 25.30 -15.98 -81.40
CA TYR A 627 26.43 -16.83 -81.05
C TYR A 627 26.00 -18.17 -80.46
N LYS A 628 25.04 -18.17 -79.51
CA LYS A 628 24.47 -19.37 -78.91
C LYS A 628 23.76 -20.27 -79.92
N VAL A 629 23.00 -19.69 -80.86
CA VAL A 629 22.35 -20.42 -81.96
C VAL A 629 23.39 -21.03 -82.91
N TYR A 630 24.46 -20.31 -83.22
CA TYR A 630 25.55 -20.80 -84.06
C TYR A 630 26.34 -21.92 -83.39
N GLU A 631 26.69 -21.76 -82.11
CA GLU A 631 27.41 -22.76 -81.31
C GLU A 631 26.58 -24.06 -81.16
N ALA A 632 25.28 -23.92 -80.90
CA ALA A 632 24.35 -25.04 -80.85
C ALA A 632 24.30 -25.79 -82.19
N TYR A 633 24.20 -25.06 -83.30
CA TYR A 633 24.25 -25.67 -84.63
C TYR A 633 25.61 -26.30 -84.95
N GLU A 634 26.73 -25.66 -84.64
CA GLU A 634 28.07 -26.20 -84.91
C GLU A 634 28.29 -27.53 -84.19
N THR A 635 27.78 -27.63 -82.95
CA THR A 635 27.86 -28.85 -82.15
C THR A 635 26.90 -29.92 -82.63
N LEU A 636 25.64 -29.57 -82.93
CA LEU A 636 24.60 -30.53 -83.32
C LEU A 636 24.64 -30.94 -84.79
N SER A 637 25.24 -30.15 -85.68
CA SER A 637 25.36 -30.49 -87.11
C SER A 637 26.49 -31.47 -87.40
N SER A 638 27.47 -31.60 -86.51
CA SER A 638 28.55 -32.58 -86.60
C SER A 638 28.18 -33.84 -85.83
N GLU A 639 28.13 -34.99 -86.51
CA GLU A 639 27.75 -36.27 -85.90
C GLU A 639 28.66 -36.66 -84.71
N GLU A 640 29.96 -36.38 -84.82
CA GLU A 640 30.96 -36.66 -83.78
C GLU A 640 30.80 -35.74 -82.56
N LYS A 641 30.65 -34.42 -82.79
CA LYS A 641 30.41 -33.45 -81.70
C LYS A 641 29.04 -33.64 -81.06
N ARG A 642 28.00 -33.93 -81.86
CA ARG A 642 26.63 -34.23 -81.40
C ARG A 642 26.61 -35.47 -80.54
N ARG A 643 27.34 -36.52 -80.92
CA ARG A 643 27.44 -37.74 -80.11
C ARG A 643 28.15 -37.51 -78.78
N ALA A 644 29.29 -36.82 -78.79
CA ALA A 644 30.00 -36.46 -77.56
C ALA A 644 29.14 -35.56 -76.65
N TYR A 645 28.44 -34.59 -77.24
CA TYR A 645 27.48 -33.74 -76.54
C TYR A 645 26.30 -34.55 -75.98
N ASN A 646 25.74 -35.49 -76.75
CA ASN A 646 24.65 -36.36 -76.31
C ASN A 646 25.07 -37.32 -75.20
N GLU A 647 26.28 -37.89 -75.24
CA GLU A 647 26.83 -38.73 -74.17
C GLU A 647 27.06 -37.89 -72.89
N SER A 648 27.54 -36.66 -73.03
CA SER A 648 27.66 -35.70 -71.92
C SER A 648 26.29 -35.36 -71.34
N LEU A 649 25.30 -35.10 -72.20
CA LEU A 649 23.93 -34.80 -71.82
C LEU A 649 23.27 -36.00 -71.14
N LEU A 650 23.51 -37.23 -71.63
CA LEU A 650 23.02 -38.48 -71.04
C LEU A 650 23.64 -38.74 -69.65
N MET A 651 24.93 -38.46 -69.46
CA MET A 651 25.56 -38.51 -68.14
C MET A 651 24.94 -37.48 -67.18
N ILE A 652 24.64 -36.27 -67.67
CA ILE A 652 23.98 -35.21 -66.87
C ILE A 652 22.52 -35.60 -66.55
N ILE A 653 21.78 -36.17 -67.50
CA ILE A 653 20.40 -36.68 -67.34
C ILE A 653 20.34 -37.84 -66.32
N GLN A 654 21.36 -38.71 -66.29
CA GLN A 654 21.44 -39.80 -65.32
C GLN A 654 21.86 -39.35 -63.92
N ALA A 655 22.62 -38.25 -63.81
CA ALA A 655 23.12 -37.73 -62.54
C ALA A 655 22.15 -36.74 -61.85
N ASN A 656 21.32 -36.02 -62.61
CA ASN A 656 20.37 -35.03 -62.10
C ASN A 656 19.01 -35.20 -62.78
N GLU A 657 17.93 -35.37 -62.00
CA GLU A 657 16.55 -35.28 -62.49
C GLU A 657 16.31 -33.92 -63.15
N ILE A 658 16.43 -33.84 -64.48
CA ILE A 658 16.12 -32.61 -65.22
C ILE A 658 14.64 -32.30 -65.04
N ILE A 659 14.34 -31.17 -64.40
CA ILE A 659 13.00 -30.60 -64.30
C ILE A 659 12.57 -30.22 -65.73
N LYS A 660 11.62 -30.96 -66.29
CA LYS A 660 10.98 -30.59 -67.57
C LYS A 660 10.20 -29.29 -67.38
N GLN A 661 10.15 -28.42 -68.39
CA GLN A 661 9.22 -27.29 -68.38
C GLN A 661 7.79 -27.82 -68.09
N PRO A 662 7.09 -27.26 -67.08
CA PRO A 662 5.77 -27.73 -66.70
C PRO A 662 4.78 -27.50 -67.85
N LYS A 663 4.03 -28.55 -68.22
CA LYS A 663 3.10 -28.52 -69.36
C LYS A 663 1.75 -27.90 -69.01
N ASP A 664 1.40 -27.88 -67.73
CA ASP A 664 0.16 -27.32 -67.21
C ASP A 664 0.34 -26.61 -65.86
N LEU A 665 -0.73 -25.91 -65.43
CA LEU A 665 -0.75 -25.13 -64.19
C LEU A 665 -0.55 -26.01 -62.93
N LYS A 666 -0.83 -27.30 -63.02
CA LYS A 666 -0.76 -28.24 -61.89
C LYS A 666 0.67 -28.74 -61.70
N GLU A 667 1.36 -29.09 -62.78
CA GLU A 667 2.79 -29.40 -62.80
C GLU A 667 3.64 -28.20 -62.40
N TRP A 668 3.23 -26.98 -62.79
CA TRP A 668 3.91 -25.75 -62.36
C TRP A 668 3.79 -25.56 -60.85
N ASN A 669 2.59 -25.73 -60.27
CA ASN A 669 2.38 -25.61 -58.84
C ASN A 669 3.17 -26.65 -58.02
N GLU A 670 3.28 -27.89 -58.51
CA GLU A 670 4.10 -28.93 -57.87
C GLU A 670 5.61 -28.63 -57.97
N SER A 671 6.07 -28.15 -59.12
CA SER A 671 7.48 -27.80 -59.35
C SER A 671 7.89 -26.57 -58.53
N PHE A 672 7.03 -25.56 -58.49
CA PHE A 672 7.21 -24.38 -57.65
C PHE A 672 7.25 -24.77 -56.17
N LYS A 673 6.32 -25.62 -55.70
CA LYS A 673 6.36 -26.15 -54.33
C LYS A 673 7.66 -26.91 -54.02
N LYS A 674 8.19 -27.71 -54.96
CA LYS A 674 9.50 -28.37 -54.81
C LYS A 674 10.64 -27.36 -54.70
N ALA A 675 10.64 -26.30 -55.50
CA ALA A 675 11.63 -25.22 -55.41
C ALA A 675 11.59 -24.52 -54.04
N LEU A 676 10.39 -24.24 -53.50
CA LEU A 676 10.22 -23.70 -52.14
C LEU A 676 10.79 -24.65 -51.08
N ILE A 677 10.48 -25.94 -51.15
CA ILE A 677 10.99 -26.93 -50.20
C ILE A 677 12.52 -27.05 -50.31
N LYS A 678 13.08 -27.04 -51.52
CA LYS A 678 14.53 -27.06 -51.75
C LYS A 678 15.19 -25.85 -51.07
N LYS A 679 14.66 -24.65 -51.29
CA LYS A 679 15.17 -23.43 -50.65
C LYS A 679 15.08 -23.48 -49.12
N ILE A 680 13.99 -23.99 -48.57
CA ILE A 680 13.82 -24.18 -47.12
C ILE A 680 14.85 -25.15 -46.56
N LYS A 681 15.11 -26.28 -47.24
CA LYS A 681 16.14 -27.24 -46.83
C LYS A 681 17.54 -26.63 -46.85
N GLU A 682 17.88 -25.88 -47.89
CA GLU A 682 19.16 -25.17 -47.97
C GLU A 682 19.33 -24.15 -46.83
N LEU A 683 18.25 -23.46 -46.44
CA LEU A 683 18.27 -22.55 -45.29
C LEU A 683 18.42 -23.32 -43.98
N GLU A 684 17.69 -24.42 -43.77
CA GLU A 684 17.79 -25.25 -42.56
C GLU A 684 19.19 -25.85 -42.38
N GLU A 685 19.84 -26.28 -43.47
CA GLU A 685 21.24 -26.76 -43.42
C GLU A 685 22.23 -25.66 -43.03
N LYS A 686 22.06 -24.44 -43.60
CA LYS A 686 22.93 -23.30 -43.31
C LYS A 686 22.70 -22.73 -41.90
N LEU A 687 21.46 -22.77 -41.42
CA LEU A 687 21.00 -22.11 -40.20
C LEU A 687 20.66 -23.14 -39.12
N ASN A 688 21.61 -24.00 -38.74
CA ASN A 688 21.39 -24.99 -37.69
C ASN A 688 21.57 -24.37 -36.29
N THR A 689 20.60 -24.60 -35.40
CA THR A 689 20.63 -24.21 -33.98
C THR A 689 20.59 -25.45 -33.09
N ARG A 690 21.61 -25.64 -32.23
CA ARG A 690 21.75 -26.83 -31.38
C ARG A 690 21.32 -26.63 -29.92
N GLU A 691 21.35 -25.40 -29.43
CA GLU A 691 21.03 -25.04 -28.06
C GLU A 691 20.28 -23.71 -27.99
N LEU A 692 19.44 -23.54 -26.97
CA LEU A 692 18.78 -22.27 -26.67
C LEU A 692 19.59 -21.51 -25.62
N SER A 693 20.46 -20.63 -26.09
CA SER A 693 21.30 -19.75 -25.27
C SER A 693 21.51 -18.41 -25.97
N PHE A 694 22.08 -17.42 -25.28
CA PHE A 694 22.53 -16.19 -25.94
C PHE A 694 23.65 -16.49 -26.95
N ASN A 695 24.54 -17.45 -26.65
CA ASN A 695 25.59 -17.90 -27.55
C ASN A 695 25.00 -18.49 -28.84
N GLY A 696 24.02 -19.40 -28.71
CA GLY A 696 23.30 -19.96 -29.85
C GLY A 696 22.61 -18.88 -30.69
N PHE A 697 21.99 -17.90 -30.03
CA PHE A 697 21.37 -16.76 -30.70
C PHE A 697 22.38 -15.88 -31.45
N TYR A 698 23.54 -15.61 -30.86
CA TYR A 698 24.61 -14.83 -31.48
C TYR A 698 25.15 -15.50 -32.74
N GLU A 699 25.47 -16.79 -32.65
CA GLU A 699 25.94 -17.61 -33.78
C GLU A 699 24.86 -17.70 -34.88
N TYR A 700 23.58 -17.74 -34.49
CA TYR A 700 22.48 -17.69 -35.43
C TYR A 700 22.40 -16.35 -36.15
N CYS A 701 22.51 -15.24 -35.42
CA CYS A 701 22.52 -13.88 -35.97
C CYS A 701 23.65 -13.68 -36.99
N ASP A 702 24.86 -14.16 -36.68
CA ASP A 702 26.03 -14.05 -37.55
C ASP A 702 25.83 -14.74 -38.92
N LYS A 703 24.98 -15.78 -38.98
CA LYS A 703 24.64 -16.49 -40.23
C LYS A 703 23.37 -15.96 -40.90
N PHE A 704 22.32 -15.72 -40.12
CA PHE A 704 20.99 -15.33 -40.59
C PHE A 704 20.97 -13.89 -41.12
N LEU A 705 21.53 -12.93 -40.38
CA LEU A 705 21.42 -11.51 -40.72
C LEU A 705 22.11 -11.16 -42.05
N PRO A 706 23.30 -11.70 -42.41
CA PRO A 706 23.85 -11.49 -43.75
C PRO A 706 22.93 -11.95 -44.88
N LEU A 707 22.22 -13.07 -44.70
CA LEU A 707 21.25 -13.58 -45.68
C LEU A 707 20.02 -12.68 -45.77
N TYR A 708 19.46 -12.32 -44.61
CA TYR A 708 18.26 -11.51 -44.51
C TYR A 708 18.45 -10.08 -45.04
N LEU A 709 19.57 -9.45 -44.71
CA LEU A 709 19.90 -8.07 -45.13
C LEU A 709 20.41 -8.01 -46.59
N GLY A 710 20.91 -9.13 -47.11
CA GLY A 710 21.56 -9.23 -48.42
C GLY A 710 20.63 -9.40 -49.62
N ASN A 711 19.29 -9.40 -49.45
CA ASN A 711 18.36 -9.52 -50.57
C ASN A 711 18.58 -8.36 -51.57
N LYS A 712 18.80 -8.70 -52.85
CA LYS A 712 19.11 -7.75 -53.93
C LYS A 712 17.94 -6.82 -54.27
N LYS A 713 16.69 -7.30 -54.15
CA LYS A 713 15.47 -6.57 -54.51
C LYS A 713 14.84 -5.83 -53.32
N HIS A 714 14.88 -6.43 -52.12
CA HIS A 714 14.33 -5.85 -50.88
C HIS A 714 15.47 -5.47 -49.91
N ARG A 715 16.37 -4.61 -50.39
CA ARG A 715 17.61 -4.28 -49.69
C ARG A 715 17.36 -3.42 -48.46
N ILE A 716 17.77 -3.93 -47.30
CA ILE A 716 17.87 -3.14 -46.06
C ILE A 716 19.21 -2.42 -46.07
N THR A 717 19.19 -1.10 -45.91
CA THR A 717 20.39 -0.27 -45.95
C THR A 717 21.16 -0.35 -44.63
N GLU A 718 22.47 -0.11 -44.70
CA GLU A 718 23.33 -0.06 -43.49
C GLU A 718 22.93 1.06 -42.52
N ARG A 719 22.19 2.09 -43.02
CA ARG A 719 21.58 3.13 -42.18
C ARG A 719 20.39 2.61 -41.37
N GLU A 720 19.67 1.61 -41.87
CA GLU A 720 18.51 1.02 -41.19
C GLU A 720 18.94 -0.03 -40.16
N PHE A 721 19.96 -0.84 -40.49
CA PHE A 721 20.51 -1.83 -39.57
C PHE A 721 22.01 -2.05 -39.82
N ASN A 722 22.85 -1.64 -38.87
CA ASN A 722 24.30 -1.86 -38.94
C ASN A 722 24.68 -3.19 -38.27
N LEU A 723 24.86 -4.24 -39.09
CA LEU A 723 25.22 -5.58 -38.63
C LEU A 723 26.55 -5.63 -37.86
N ARG A 724 27.56 -4.87 -38.30
CA ARG A 724 28.88 -4.88 -37.65
C ARG A 724 28.80 -4.32 -36.24
N THR A 725 28.14 -3.17 -36.07
CA THR A 725 27.93 -2.56 -34.76
C THR A 725 27.08 -3.46 -33.87
N PHE A 726 26.03 -4.07 -34.41
CA PHE A 726 25.17 -5.00 -33.69
C PHE A 726 25.98 -6.18 -33.11
N LEU A 727 26.68 -6.95 -33.97
CA LEU A 727 27.46 -8.09 -33.53
C LEU A 727 28.64 -7.70 -32.63
N PHE A 728 29.24 -6.52 -32.84
CA PHE A 728 30.32 -6.02 -31.98
C PHE A 728 29.84 -5.75 -30.55
N VAL A 729 28.68 -5.11 -30.38
CA VAL A 729 28.13 -4.80 -29.05
C VAL A 729 27.66 -6.06 -28.32
N LEU A 730 27.00 -6.98 -29.03
CA LEU A 730 26.54 -8.25 -28.45
C LEU A 730 27.71 -9.16 -28.06
N ARG A 731 28.92 -8.96 -28.63
CA ARG A 731 30.11 -9.78 -28.35
C ARG A 731 30.51 -9.77 -26.88
N ASP A 732 30.20 -8.70 -26.13
CA ASP A 732 30.48 -8.61 -24.70
C ASP A 732 29.74 -9.70 -23.88
N PHE A 733 28.61 -10.22 -24.37
CA PHE A 733 27.81 -11.29 -23.75
C PHE A 733 27.99 -12.66 -24.43
N TYR A 734 28.73 -12.69 -25.54
CA TYR A 734 29.07 -13.91 -26.25
C TYR A 734 30.30 -14.59 -25.62
N LYS A 735 30.54 -15.86 -25.97
CA LYS A 735 31.67 -16.66 -25.51
C LYS A 735 33.02 -15.92 -25.51
N GLY A 736 33.66 -15.82 -24.35
CA GLY A 736 34.90 -15.08 -24.11
C GLY A 736 34.74 -13.57 -23.89
N GLY A 737 33.50 -13.07 -23.83
CA GLY A 737 33.15 -11.69 -23.50
C GLY A 737 33.12 -11.42 -22.00
N ARG A 738 33.09 -10.13 -21.61
CA ARG A 738 33.11 -9.71 -20.20
C ARG A 738 31.90 -10.18 -19.39
N TYR A 739 30.76 -10.41 -20.04
CA TYR A 739 29.47 -10.74 -19.42
C TYR A 739 28.89 -12.05 -19.95
N GLU A 740 29.74 -12.97 -20.41
CA GLU A 740 29.34 -14.26 -20.99
C GLU A 740 28.33 -15.02 -20.10
N THR A 741 28.60 -15.10 -18.80
CA THR A 741 27.81 -15.92 -17.87
C THR A 741 26.41 -15.34 -17.61
N THR A 742 26.23 -14.02 -17.69
CA THR A 742 25.01 -13.31 -17.31
C THR A 742 23.76 -13.79 -18.06
N LEU A 743 23.88 -14.07 -19.38
CA LEU A 743 22.75 -14.42 -20.26
C LEU A 743 22.77 -15.87 -20.78
N ASN A 744 23.80 -16.65 -20.43
CA ASN A 744 23.97 -18.02 -20.93
C ASN A 744 23.75 -19.08 -19.85
N GLU A 745 24.09 -18.80 -18.60
CA GLU A 745 23.89 -19.74 -17.51
C GLU A 745 22.42 -19.72 -17.04
N SER A 746 21.88 -20.89 -16.69
CA SER A 746 20.54 -20.96 -16.12
C SER A 746 20.52 -20.34 -14.73
N ALA A 747 19.42 -19.67 -14.39
CA ALA A 747 19.20 -19.22 -13.03
C ALA A 747 19.24 -20.43 -12.08
N ASP A 748 19.71 -20.22 -10.85
CA ASP A 748 19.69 -21.28 -9.85
C ASP A 748 18.24 -21.73 -9.60
N ASN A 749 17.93 -22.97 -9.96
CA ASN A 749 16.59 -23.54 -9.85
C ASN A 749 16.01 -23.46 -8.43
N THR A 750 16.86 -23.42 -7.40
CA THR A 750 16.41 -23.29 -6.00
C THR A 750 15.74 -21.94 -5.73
N LEU A 751 15.97 -20.91 -6.55
CA LEU A 751 15.29 -19.61 -6.45
C LEU A 751 13.77 -19.72 -6.67
N PHE A 752 13.32 -20.67 -7.48
CA PHE A 752 11.88 -20.81 -7.77
C PHE A 752 11.10 -21.36 -6.57
N ASP A 753 11.77 -22.07 -5.65
CA ASP A 753 11.13 -22.63 -4.46
C ASP A 753 11.26 -21.76 -3.20
N GLU A 754 12.25 -20.88 -3.17
CA GLU A 754 12.56 -20.05 -2.00
C GLU A 754 11.46 -19.01 -1.70
N PRO A 755 10.84 -18.96 -0.51
CA PRO A 755 9.77 -18.01 -0.21
C PRO A 755 10.25 -16.56 -0.10
N PHE A 756 11.52 -16.32 0.23
CA PHE A 756 12.03 -14.95 0.40
C PHE A 756 13.37 -14.74 -0.32
N ILE A 757 13.39 -13.81 -1.27
CA ILE A 757 14.57 -13.50 -2.09
C ILE A 757 14.80 -11.99 -2.07
N VAL A 758 16.05 -11.59 -1.83
CA VAL A 758 16.48 -10.20 -1.90
C VAL A 758 17.62 -10.10 -2.90
N PHE A 759 17.43 -9.29 -3.94
CA PHE A 759 18.44 -8.91 -4.91
C PHE A 759 18.99 -7.54 -4.56
N GLU A 760 20.25 -7.49 -4.13
CA GLU A 760 20.97 -6.25 -3.90
C GLU A 760 21.75 -5.87 -5.15
N ILE A 761 21.38 -4.72 -5.72
CA ILE A 761 21.90 -4.25 -7.01
C ILE A 761 22.63 -2.90 -6.91
N ASP A 762 23.06 -2.50 -5.71
CA ASP A 762 23.79 -1.24 -5.47
C ASP A 762 25.07 -1.16 -6.32
N ASN A 763 25.83 -2.26 -6.40
CA ASN A 763 27.08 -2.34 -7.16
C ASN A 763 26.92 -2.15 -8.68
N VAL A 764 25.72 -2.32 -9.23
CA VAL A 764 25.47 -2.17 -10.68
C VAL A 764 24.67 -0.94 -11.03
N LYS A 765 24.10 -0.21 -10.07
CA LYS A 765 23.17 0.90 -10.32
C LYS A 765 23.72 1.97 -11.26
N ASP A 766 25.02 2.24 -11.18
CA ASP A 766 25.70 3.26 -11.97
C ASP A 766 26.19 2.73 -13.34
N ASN A 767 26.01 1.44 -13.61
CA ASN A 767 26.37 0.83 -14.89
C ASN A 767 25.19 0.88 -15.88
N PRO A 768 25.23 1.77 -16.90
CA PRO A 768 24.09 2.00 -17.79
C PRO A 768 23.75 0.81 -18.69
N LYS A 769 24.67 -0.16 -18.85
CA LYS A 769 24.44 -1.37 -19.65
C LYS A 769 23.91 -2.52 -18.79
N LEU A 770 24.54 -2.80 -17.66
CA LEU A 770 24.21 -3.97 -16.83
C LEU A 770 22.95 -3.76 -15.99
N PHE A 771 22.72 -2.56 -15.47
CA PHE A 771 21.63 -2.31 -14.52
C PHE A 771 20.24 -2.61 -15.09
N PRO A 772 19.89 -2.19 -16.33
CA PRO A 772 18.62 -2.58 -16.95
C PRO A 772 18.50 -4.09 -17.20
N ILE A 773 19.59 -4.75 -17.57
CA ILE A 773 19.63 -6.20 -17.88
C ILE A 773 19.39 -7.01 -16.60
N VAL A 774 20.13 -6.71 -15.53
CA VAL A 774 19.96 -7.37 -14.22
C VAL A 774 18.54 -7.21 -13.72
N THR A 775 17.97 -6.01 -13.86
CA THR A 775 16.59 -5.75 -13.41
C THR A 775 15.57 -6.57 -14.21
N LEU A 776 15.73 -6.69 -15.53
CA LEU A 776 14.88 -7.55 -16.37
C LEU A 776 14.98 -9.03 -15.99
N ILE A 777 16.18 -9.53 -15.71
CA ILE A 777 16.41 -10.90 -15.25
C ILE A 777 15.63 -11.17 -13.96
N ILE A 778 15.70 -10.25 -13.00
CA ILE A 778 14.98 -10.38 -11.72
C ILE A 778 13.47 -10.38 -11.94
N MET A 779 12.97 -9.49 -12.80
CA MET A 779 11.54 -9.44 -13.14
C MET A 779 11.05 -10.71 -13.86
N ASP A 780 11.82 -11.25 -14.81
CA ASP A 780 11.48 -12.53 -15.48
C ASP A 780 11.51 -13.71 -14.49
N THR A 781 12.51 -13.75 -13.59
CA THR A 781 12.58 -14.74 -12.50
C THR A 781 11.31 -14.69 -11.65
N PHE A 782 10.84 -13.50 -11.29
CA PHE A 782 9.59 -13.33 -10.53
C PHE A 782 8.35 -13.81 -11.32
N ILE A 783 8.26 -13.49 -12.61
CA ILE A 783 7.15 -13.93 -13.47
C ILE A 783 7.13 -15.46 -13.59
N GLN A 784 8.29 -16.10 -13.76
CA GLN A 784 8.39 -17.56 -13.82
C GLN A 784 7.97 -18.19 -12.48
N LYS A 785 8.48 -17.68 -11.36
CA LYS A 785 8.08 -18.10 -10.01
C LYS A 785 6.57 -17.97 -9.82
N MET A 786 5.99 -16.87 -10.27
CA MET A 786 4.55 -16.61 -10.23
C MET A 786 3.74 -17.65 -11.03
N ARG A 787 4.22 -18.06 -12.20
CA ARG A 787 3.55 -19.06 -13.06
C ARG A 787 3.65 -20.48 -12.50
N LEU A 788 4.77 -20.81 -11.86
CA LEU A 788 5.03 -22.13 -11.28
C LEU A 788 4.26 -22.35 -9.97
N ARG A 789 4.24 -21.35 -9.07
CA ARG A 789 3.71 -21.50 -7.70
C ARG A 789 2.27 -20.97 -7.62
N LYS A 790 1.24 -21.79 -7.80
CA LYS A 790 -0.17 -21.31 -7.84
C LYS A 790 -0.89 -21.30 -6.48
N ASP A 791 -0.27 -21.87 -5.45
CA ASP A 791 -0.84 -22.17 -4.12
C ASP A 791 -0.74 -21.02 -3.10
N ARG A 792 -0.07 -19.93 -3.45
CA ARG A 792 0.39 -18.90 -2.51
C ARG A 792 0.38 -17.51 -3.13
N ARG A 793 0.52 -16.47 -2.32
CA ARG A 793 0.65 -15.08 -2.82
C ARG A 793 2.05 -14.77 -3.29
N LYS A 794 2.18 -13.72 -4.12
CA LYS A 794 3.49 -13.19 -4.53
C LYS A 794 3.55 -11.69 -4.37
N ALA A 795 4.65 -11.17 -3.85
CA ALA A 795 4.95 -9.74 -3.85
C ALA A 795 6.29 -9.49 -4.54
N LEU A 796 6.31 -8.62 -5.55
CA LEU A 796 7.54 -8.04 -6.09
C LEU A 796 7.68 -6.63 -5.53
N ILE A 797 8.75 -6.37 -4.78
CA ILE A 797 9.03 -5.07 -4.17
C ILE A 797 10.24 -4.46 -4.89
N ILE A 798 10.07 -3.28 -5.45
CA ILE A 798 11.11 -2.54 -6.16
C ILE A 798 11.39 -1.26 -5.36
N GLU A 799 12.52 -1.23 -4.64
CA GLU A 799 12.93 -0.10 -3.82
C GLU A 799 14.08 0.67 -4.47
N GLU A 800 13.82 1.94 -4.82
CA GLU A 800 14.76 2.90 -5.45
C GLU A 800 15.41 2.44 -6.79
N ALA A 801 15.25 1.17 -7.17
CA ALA A 801 15.66 0.59 -8.44
C ALA A 801 14.77 1.02 -9.61
N TRP A 802 13.65 1.72 -9.38
CA TRP A 802 12.68 2.06 -10.42
C TRP A 802 13.26 3.00 -11.49
N LYS A 803 14.26 3.84 -11.16
CA LYS A 803 14.97 4.70 -12.12
C LYS A 803 15.61 3.89 -13.26
N ALA A 804 16.09 2.68 -12.96
CA ALA A 804 16.61 1.72 -13.95
C ALA A 804 15.57 1.33 -15.01
N ILE A 805 14.32 1.25 -14.56
CA ILE A 805 13.18 0.65 -15.26
C ILE A 805 12.33 1.74 -15.92
N ALA A 806 12.68 3.01 -15.72
CA ALA A 806 11.95 4.16 -16.22
C ALA A 806 12.16 4.43 -17.71
N SER A 807 13.08 3.74 -18.40
CA SER A 807 13.29 4.00 -19.83
C SER A 807 12.02 3.74 -20.66
N LYS A 808 11.86 4.45 -21.78
CA LYS A 808 10.64 4.38 -22.61
C LYS A 808 10.37 2.95 -23.12
N LEU A 809 11.43 2.16 -23.33
CA LEU A 809 11.37 0.74 -23.66
C LEU A 809 10.91 -0.12 -22.49
N MET A 810 11.42 0.14 -21.28
CA MET A 810 11.14 -0.67 -20.09
C MET A 810 9.74 -0.45 -19.51
N GLY A 811 9.17 0.75 -19.65
CA GLY A 811 7.86 1.03 -19.07
C GLY A 811 6.71 0.20 -19.67
N GLY A 812 6.82 -0.23 -20.94
CA GLY A 812 5.88 -1.19 -21.53
C GLY A 812 5.90 -2.55 -20.82
N TYR A 813 7.08 -3.00 -20.39
CA TYR A 813 7.27 -4.24 -19.65
C TYR A 813 6.79 -4.15 -18.20
N ILE A 814 6.97 -3.00 -17.53
CA ILE A 814 6.37 -2.76 -16.20
C ILE A 814 4.84 -2.84 -16.29
N LEU A 815 4.25 -2.20 -17.30
CA LEU A 815 2.80 -2.24 -17.51
C LEU A 815 2.31 -3.68 -17.70
N TYR A 816 3.06 -4.48 -18.46
CA TYR A 816 2.79 -5.91 -18.62
C TYR A 816 2.85 -6.65 -17.29
N LEU A 817 3.92 -6.45 -16.50
CA LEU A 817 4.07 -7.06 -15.18
C LEU A 817 2.87 -6.73 -14.30
N TYR A 818 2.52 -5.45 -14.15
CA TYR A 818 1.41 -5.00 -13.32
C TYR A 818 0.06 -5.62 -13.75
N LYS A 819 -0.19 -5.70 -15.07
CA LYS A 819 -1.41 -6.31 -15.63
C LYS A 819 -1.44 -7.82 -15.50
N THR A 820 -0.29 -8.47 -15.40
CA THR A 820 -0.17 -9.93 -15.31
C THR A 820 -0.23 -10.37 -13.85
N VAL A 821 0.51 -9.72 -12.96
CA VAL A 821 0.60 -10.03 -11.52
C VAL A 821 -0.78 -10.08 -10.85
N ARG A 822 -1.68 -9.15 -11.21
CA ARG A 822 -3.08 -9.16 -10.75
C ARG A 822 -3.86 -10.45 -11.07
N LYS A 823 -3.48 -11.19 -12.12
CA LYS A 823 -4.15 -12.44 -12.55
C LYS A 823 -3.65 -13.68 -11.79
N PHE A 824 -2.51 -13.58 -11.12
CA PHE A 824 -1.82 -14.70 -10.47
C PHE A 824 -1.69 -14.52 -8.95
N TRP A 825 -2.68 -13.86 -8.35
CA TRP A 825 -2.74 -13.64 -6.91
C TRP A 825 -1.48 -12.97 -6.33
N GLY A 826 -0.89 -12.05 -7.10
CA GLY A 826 0.28 -11.29 -6.70
C GLY A 826 0.02 -9.79 -6.63
N GLU A 827 1.04 -9.09 -6.15
CA GLU A 827 1.12 -7.63 -6.13
C GLU A 827 2.52 -7.14 -6.50
N ALA A 828 2.58 -6.00 -7.16
CA ALA A 828 3.80 -5.24 -7.36
C ALA A 828 3.79 -4.02 -6.43
N VAL A 829 4.91 -3.77 -5.74
CA VAL A 829 5.11 -2.68 -4.81
C VAL A 829 6.30 -1.85 -5.26
N VAL A 830 6.10 -0.55 -5.48
CA VAL A 830 7.18 0.38 -5.81
C VAL A 830 7.40 1.33 -4.65
N VAL A 831 8.65 1.48 -4.23
CA VAL A 831 9.06 2.31 -3.11
C VAL A 831 10.06 3.36 -3.60
N THR A 832 9.77 4.64 -3.35
CA THR A 832 10.59 5.77 -3.83
C THR A 832 10.66 6.95 -2.85
N GLN A 833 11.72 7.75 -2.97
CA GLN A 833 11.94 9.00 -2.25
C GLN A 833 11.41 10.24 -2.95
N GLU A 834 11.61 10.32 -4.26
CA GLU A 834 11.43 11.54 -5.04
C GLU A 834 10.32 11.34 -6.07
N LEU A 835 9.25 12.12 -5.93
CA LEU A 835 8.11 12.03 -6.84
C LEU A 835 8.37 12.76 -8.17
N ASP A 836 9.17 13.82 -8.17
CA ASP A 836 9.47 14.58 -9.38
C ASP A 836 10.14 13.71 -10.45
N ASP A 837 10.98 12.76 -10.02
CA ASP A 837 11.61 11.81 -10.92
C ASP A 837 10.56 10.90 -11.62
N ILE A 838 9.46 10.58 -10.95
CA ILE A 838 8.37 9.75 -11.50
C ILE A 838 7.47 10.60 -12.41
N ILE A 839 7.18 11.84 -12.01
CA ILE A 839 6.35 12.77 -12.80
C ILE A 839 7.04 13.15 -14.11
N GLY A 840 8.37 13.29 -14.10
CA GLY A 840 9.17 13.58 -15.29
C GLY A 840 9.03 12.53 -16.38
N ASN A 841 8.53 11.33 -16.05
CA ASN A 841 8.39 10.22 -16.96
C ASN A 841 6.93 9.77 -17.14
N ALA A 842 6.33 10.17 -18.26
CA ALA A 842 4.94 9.82 -18.59
C ALA A 842 4.67 8.32 -18.59
N VAL A 843 5.64 7.50 -18.99
CA VAL A 843 5.47 6.04 -19.06
C VAL A 843 5.40 5.43 -17.65
N VAL A 844 6.20 5.93 -16.71
CA VAL A 844 6.22 5.47 -15.30
C VAL A 844 4.94 5.89 -14.59
N LYS A 845 4.52 7.15 -14.77
CA LYS A 845 3.25 7.67 -14.25
C LYS A 845 2.07 6.79 -14.68
N ASP A 846 1.94 6.53 -15.98
CA ASP A 846 0.81 5.78 -16.53
C ASP A 846 0.86 4.28 -16.19
N SER A 847 2.06 3.72 -15.99
CA SER A 847 2.24 2.29 -15.74
C SER A 847 2.15 1.92 -14.26
N ILE A 848 2.63 2.77 -13.35
CA ILE A 848 2.74 2.44 -11.93
C ILE A 848 1.59 3.07 -11.13
N ILE A 849 1.41 4.39 -11.23
CA ILE A 849 0.47 5.13 -10.38
C ILE A 849 -0.97 4.78 -10.76
N ASN A 850 -1.31 4.81 -12.05
CA ASN A 850 -2.66 4.48 -12.51
C ASN A 850 -3.04 3.00 -12.32
N ASN A 851 -2.07 2.12 -12.09
CA ASN A 851 -2.31 0.68 -11.83
C ASN A 851 -2.09 0.30 -10.36
N SER A 852 -1.98 1.28 -9.46
CA SER A 852 -1.86 1.08 -8.01
C SER A 852 -3.08 1.67 -7.32
N ASP A 853 -3.86 0.83 -6.63
CA ASP A 853 -5.04 1.31 -5.88
C ASP A 853 -4.72 1.57 -4.40
N THR A 854 -3.53 1.17 -3.96
CA THR A 854 -3.07 1.36 -2.59
C THR A 854 -1.85 2.25 -2.54
N PHE A 855 -1.92 3.33 -1.77
CA PHE A 855 -0.81 4.28 -1.60
C PHE A 855 -0.39 4.32 -0.13
N ILE A 856 0.91 4.24 0.13
CA ILE A 856 1.49 4.39 1.46
C ILE A 856 2.36 5.64 1.45
N LEU A 857 1.98 6.65 2.23
CA LEU A 857 2.69 7.91 2.33
C LEU A 857 3.27 8.07 3.73
N LEU A 858 4.58 8.20 3.84
CA LEU A 858 5.23 8.57 5.10
C LEU A 858 5.22 10.09 5.26
N ASP A 859 5.87 10.63 6.30
CA ASP A 859 5.93 12.07 6.57
C ASP A 859 6.35 12.90 5.34
N GLN A 860 5.41 13.71 4.84
CA GLN A 860 5.57 14.56 3.65
C GLN A 860 5.91 16.02 4.00
N THR A 861 6.25 16.33 5.25
CA THR A 861 6.48 17.73 5.69
C THR A 861 7.56 18.44 4.86
N LYS A 862 8.56 17.71 4.36
CA LYS A 862 9.60 18.25 3.46
C LYS A 862 9.08 18.74 2.12
N PHE A 863 7.92 18.26 1.66
CA PHE A 863 7.34 18.58 0.36
C PHE A 863 6.16 19.54 0.45
N LYS A 864 5.95 20.19 1.61
CA LYS A 864 4.77 21.02 1.88
C LYS A 864 4.50 22.06 0.79
N ASP A 865 5.54 22.73 0.29
CA ASP A 865 5.40 23.80 -0.72
C ASP A 865 4.99 23.29 -2.11
N ASN A 866 5.28 22.02 -2.42
CA ASN A 866 4.98 21.40 -3.72
C ASN A 866 3.93 20.29 -3.61
N PHE A 867 3.26 20.16 -2.46
CA PHE A 867 2.41 19.00 -2.16
C PHE A 867 1.15 18.95 -3.03
N ASP A 868 0.65 20.08 -3.51
CA ASP A 868 -0.51 20.15 -4.42
C ASP A 868 -0.30 19.31 -5.68
N ARG A 869 0.94 19.27 -6.18
CA ARG A 869 1.31 18.48 -7.37
C ARG A 869 1.27 16.98 -7.06
N ILE A 870 1.71 16.59 -5.86
CA ILE A 870 1.64 15.22 -5.34
C ILE A 870 0.18 14.81 -5.17
N ALA A 871 -0.62 15.68 -4.55
CA ALA A 871 -2.02 15.45 -4.29
C ALA A 871 -2.83 15.27 -5.59
N ALA A 872 -2.59 16.10 -6.60
CA ALA A 872 -3.24 15.95 -7.91
C ALA A 872 -2.88 14.62 -8.59
N LEU A 873 -1.62 14.19 -8.49
CA LEU A 873 -1.14 12.93 -9.09
C LEU A 873 -1.77 11.70 -8.43
N LEU A 874 -1.84 11.70 -7.10
CA LEU A 874 -2.36 10.59 -6.29
C LEU A 874 -3.88 10.70 -6.04
N SER A 875 -4.55 11.65 -6.71
CA SER A 875 -5.97 11.95 -6.55
C SER A 875 -6.38 12.13 -5.08
N LEU A 876 -5.57 12.86 -4.31
CA LEU A 876 -5.80 13.15 -2.88
C LEU A 876 -6.73 14.36 -2.71
N ASN A 877 -7.86 14.16 -2.05
CA ASN A 877 -8.73 15.28 -1.69
C ASN A 877 -8.17 16.08 -0.49
N LYS A 878 -8.74 17.25 -0.19
CA LYS A 878 -8.24 18.15 0.88
C LYS A 878 -8.28 17.49 2.27
N VAL A 879 -9.27 16.65 2.55
CA VAL A 879 -9.37 15.87 3.80
C VAL A 879 -8.18 14.92 3.93
N GLU A 880 -7.86 14.17 2.88
CA GLU A 880 -6.70 13.26 2.84
C GLU A 880 -5.38 14.02 3.03
N GLN A 881 -5.24 15.17 2.36
CA GLN A 881 -4.06 16.03 2.52
C GLN A 881 -3.90 16.50 3.97
N ASN A 882 -4.98 16.97 4.60
CA ASN A 882 -4.97 17.39 5.99
C ASN A 882 -4.55 16.24 6.93
N LYS A 883 -5.07 15.02 6.73
CA LYS A 883 -4.63 13.82 7.49
C LYS A 883 -3.13 13.58 7.35
N ILE A 884 -2.59 13.62 6.14
CA ILE A 884 -1.17 13.36 5.86
C ILE A 884 -0.28 14.34 6.60
N PHE A 885 -0.68 15.61 6.71
CA PHE A 885 0.08 16.61 7.46
C PHE A 885 0.02 16.45 8.99
N THR A 886 -0.88 15.60 9.51
CA THR A 886 -0.87 15.25 10.95
C THR A 886 0.14 14.15 11.29
N ILE A 887 0.69 13.44 10.30
CA ILE A 887 1.67 12.36 10.49
C ILE A 887 2.84 12.89 11.32
N ASN A 888 3.15 12.22 12.42
CA ASN A 888 4.27 12.51 13.32
C ASN A 888 4.22 13.91 13.98
N ASN A 889 3.14 14.68 13.80
CA ASN A 889 2.98 16.05 14.31
C ASN A 889 1.99 16.14 15.50
N LEU A 890 1.45 15.01 15.96
CA LEU A 890 0.65 14.95 17.19
C LEU A 890 1.51 14.68 18.43
N ASN A 891 0.99 15.05 19.59
CA ASN A 891 1.62 14.74 20.88
C ASN A 891 1.26 13.33 21.35
N ASN A 892 1.69 12.30 20.61
CA ASN A 892 1.35 10.89 20.87
C ASN A 892 2.57 9.96 20.95
N ARG A 893 3.75 10.50 21.32
CA ARG A 893 5.02 9.74 21.38
C ARG A 893 5.45 9.30 22.77
N GLN A 894 4.74 9.74 23.82
CA GLN A 894 5.09 9.41 25.20
C GLN A 894 5.04 7.88 25.41
N GLY A 895 6.13 7.30 25.93
CA GLY A 895 6.23 5.85 26.13
C GLY A 895 6.43 5.02 24.85
N ARG A 896 6.66 5.66 23.69
CA ARG A 896 6.74 5.01 22.37
C ARG A 896 8.06 5.35 21.68
N SER A 897 9.15 4.70 22.10
CA SER A 897 10.50 5.07 21.66
C SER A 897 10.81 4.75 20.20
N ARG A 898 10.10 3.80 19.57
CA ARG A 898 10.34 3.30 18.20
C ARG A 898 9.07 3.32 17.38
N PHE A 899 8.53 4.52 17.23
CA PHE A 899 7.23 4.76 16.61
C PHE A 899 7.33 5.84 15.54
N LYS A 900 6.74 5.54 14.38
CA LYS A 900 6.47 6.51 13.31
C LYS A 900 5.09 6.28 12.73
N GLU A 901 4.42 7.35 12.31
CA GLU A 901 3.16 7.27 11.60
C GLU A 901 3.34 7.19 10.07
N PHE A 902 2.37 6.59 9.40
CA PHE A 902 2.24 6.57 7.95
C PHE A 902 0.76 6.62 7.56
N TYR A 903 0.47 7.13 6.36
CA TYR A 903 -0.85 7.16 5.75
C TYR A 903 -1.01 6.00 4.78
N LEU A 904 -2.13 5.28 4.87
CA LEU A 904 -2.50 4.18 3.99
C LEU A 904 -3.81 4.54 3.27
N LYS A 905 -3.73 4.86 1.98
CA LYS A 905 -4.86 5.01 1.08
C LYS A 905 -5.18 3.69 0.43
N ARG A 906 -6.47 3.32 0.43
CA ARG A 906 -7.02 2.15 -0.26
C ARG A 906 -8.21 2.62 -1.08
N GLY A 907 -8.05 2.69 -2.40
CA GLY A 907 -9.05 3.25 -3.29
C GLY A 907 -9.22 4.77 -3.05
N SER A 908 -10.43 5.20 -2.72
CA SER A 908 -10.78 6.63 -2.53
C SER A 908 -10.62 7.16 -1.11
N LYS A 909 -10.35 6.31 -0.12
CA LYS A 909 -10.22 6.69 1.29
C LYS A 909 -8.89 6.23 1.85
N GLY A 910 -8.36 6.95 2.84
CA GLY A 910 -7.22 6.48 3.61
C GLY A 910 -7.21 6.93 5.07
N GLU A 911 -6.38 6.24 5.83
CA GLU A 911 -6.28 6.32 7.28
C GLU A 911 -4.81 6.44 7.71
N VAL A 912 -4.57 6.97 8.91
CA VAL A 912 -3.21 7.13 9.48
C VAL A 912 -2.98 6.06 10.53
N TYR A 913 -1.89 5.33 10.38
CA TYR A 913 -1.51 4.24 11.26
C TYR A 913 -0.13 4.45 11.86
N GLY A 914 0.11 3.80 12.99
CA GLY A 914 1.40 3.75 13.63
C GLY A 914 2.20 2.50 13.29
N ASN A 915 3.43 2.71 12.86
CA ASN A 915 4.46 1.69 12.78
C ASN A 915 5.28 1.72 14.08
N GLU A 916 4.83 0.95 15.06
CA GLU A 916 5.53 0.73 16.32
C GLU A 916 5.87 -0.76 16.45
N VAL A 917 7.12 -1.06 16.82
CA VAL A 917 7.63 -2.43 16.90
C VAL A 917 8.39 -2.68 18.20
N SER A 918 8.53 -3.96 18.56
CA SER A 918 9.41 -4.39 19.66
C SER A 918 10.89 -4.09 19.38
N LEU A 919 11.74 -4.17 20.39
CA LEU A 919 13.18 -3.94 20.22
C LEU A 919 13.82 -5.03 19.33
N GLU A 920 13.41 -6.27 19.49
CA GLU A 920 13.85 -7.43 18.71
C GLU A 920 13.52 -7.24 17.22
N GLN A 921 12.30 -6.78 16.92
CA GLN A 921 11.92 -6.42 15.56
C GLN A 921 12.72 -5.23 15.03
N TYR A 922 12.90 -4.18 15.83
CA TYR A 922 13.72 -3.03 15.44
C TYR A 922 15.14 -3.44 15.05
N LEU A 923 15.79 -4.29 15.85
CA LEU A 923 17.16 -4.77 15.59
C LEU A 923 17.23 -5.68 14.35
N THR A 924 16.13 -6.35 14.01
CA THR A 924 16.03 -7.13 12.77
C THR A 924 15.86 -6.23 11.53
N TYR A 925 15.13 -5.12 11.68
CA TYR A 925 14.74 -4.23 10.57
C TYR A 925 15.66 -3.02 10.40
N THR A 926 16.57 -2.78 11.34
CA THR A 926 17.40 -1.57 11.34
C THR A 926 18.25 -1.50 10.08
N THR A 927 18.31 -0.31 9.50
CA THR A 927 19.17 0.00 8.35
C THR A 927 20.52 0.56 8.79
N GLU A 928 20.71 0.80 10.09
CA GLU A 928 21.94 1.37 10.64
C GLU A 928 23.04 0.30 10.70
N LYS A 929 24.08 0.48 9.88
CA LYS A 929 25.20 -0.47 9.75
C LYS A 929 25.86 -0.84 11.08
N PRO A 930 26.12 0.10 12.03
CA PRO A 930 26.69 -0.26 13.33
C PRO A 930 25.81 -1.22 14.13
N GLU A 931 24.49 -1.03 14.10
CA GLU A 931 23.55 -1.88 14.85
C GLU A 931 23.49 -3.29 14.25
N LYS A 932 23.44 -3.39 12.91
CA LYS A 932 23.48 -4.68 12.20
C LYS A 932 24.73 -5.49 12.52
N LEU A 933 25.91 -4.88 12.39
CA LEU A 933 27.19 -5.54 12.70
C LEU A 933 27.22 -6.04 14.15
N ALA A 934 26.71 -5.25 15.09
CA ALA A 934 26.63 -5.66 16.48
C ALA A 934 25.76 -6.92 16.66
N VAL A 935 24.59 -6.98 16.01
CA VAL A 935 23.73 -8.18 16.03
C VAL A 935 24.41 -9.37 15.35
N GLU A 936 25.07 -9.17 14.21
CA GLU A 936 25.79 -10.23 13.47
C GLU A 936 26.86 -10.91 14.33
N TYR A 937 27.62 -10.17 15.15
CA TYR A 937 28.58 -10.78 16.08
C TYR A 937 27.92 -11.73 17.10
N TYR A 938 26.68 -11.44 17.52
CA TYR A 938 25.91 -12.32 18.40
C TYR A 938 25.39 -13.53 17.63
N VAL A 939 24.87 -13.33 16.42
CA VAL A 939 24.38 -14.42 15.57
C VAL A 939 25.52 -15.40 15.23
N GLN A 940 26.71 -14.90 14.89
CA GLN A 940 27.89 -15.73 14.62
C GLN A 940 28.32 -16.57 15.83
N LYS A 941 28.25 -16.02 17.05
CA LYS A 941 28.62 -16.75 18.27
C LYS A 941 27.60 -17.83 18.65
N TYR A 942 26.31 -17.52 18.52
CA TYR A 942 25.24 -18.38 19.03
C TYR A 942 24.59 -19.27 17.96
N GLY A 943 24.84 -19.01 16.67
CA GLY A 943 24.34 -19.80 15.54
C GLY A 943 22.83 -19.72 15.31
N ASN A 944 22.11 -18.92 16.10
CA ASN A 944 20.66 -18.80 16.08
C ASN A 944 20.27 -17.33 16.26
N TYR A 945 19.44 -16.80 15.35
CA TYR A 945 19.07 -15.39 15.32
C TYR A 945 18.19 -15.00 16.52
N ASP A 946 17.19 -15.81 16.86
CA ASP A 946 16.27 -15.59 18.00
C ASP A 946 17.05 -15.47 19.31
N LYS A 947 17.96 -16.42 19.56
CA LYS A 947 18.82 -16.45 20.75
C LYS A 947 19.79 -15.28 20.79
N ALA A 948 20.31 -14.87 19.62
CA ALA A 948 21.18 -13.71 19.53
C ALA A 948 20.44 -12.43 19.91
N LEU A 949 19.23 -12.22 19.38
CA LEU A 949 18.36 -11.09 19.72
C LEU A 949 17.98 -11.09 21.20
N GLU A 950 17.56 -12.24 21.74
CA GLU A 950 17.16 -12.36 23.15
C GLU A 950 18.30 -11.94 24.09
N ILE A 951 19.51 -12.45 23.86
CA ILE A 951 20.69 -12.12 24.67
C ILE A 951 21.10 -10.65 24.47
N PHE A 952 21.07 -10.16 23.23
CA PHE A 952 21.43 -8.78 22.93
C PHE A 952 20.47 -7.80 23.63
N VAL A 953 19.16 -8.06 23.55
CA VAL A 953 18.13 -7.22 24.18
C VAL A 953 18.19 -7.28 25.70
N ASP A 954 18.40 -8.46 26.28
CA ASP A 954 18.61 -8.57 27.74
C ASP A 954 19.83 -7.76 28.19
N GLN A 955 20.93 -7.83 27.43
CA GLN A 955 22.11 -7.01 27.71
C GLN A 955 21.83 -5.51 27.54
N VAL A 956 21.08 -5.07 26.52
CA VAL A 956 20.68 -3.65 26.37
C VAL A 956 19.89 -3.19 27.60
N LYS A 957 18.94 -4.00 28.09
CA LYS A 957 18.15 -3.68 29.30
C LYS A 957 19.01 -3.58 30.56
N ASN A 958 20.04 -4.41 30.67
CA ASN A 958 20.94 -4.49 31.82
C ASN A 958 22.20 -3.60 31.71
N PHE A 959 22.47 -2.99 30.55
CA PHE A 959 23.68 -2.21 30.29
C PHE A 959 23.75 -0.91 31.09
N GLY A 960 22.59 -0.32 31.45
CA GLY A 960 22.55 0.91 32.25
C GLY A 960 23.03 2.18 31.52
N ASP A 961 23.14 2.14 30.19
CA ASP A 961 23.41 3.28 29.32
C ASP A 961 22.65 3.17 27.99
N ASP A 962 22.80 4.15 27.08
CA ASP A 962 22.14 4.13 25.78
C ASP A 962 22.57 2.94 24.89
N MET A 963 21.66 2.47 24.04
CA MET A 963 21.90 1.35 23.12
C MET A 963 23.04 1.63 22.13
N GLY A 964 23.22 2.89 21.72
CA GLY A 964 24.30 3.28 20.81
C GLY A 964 25.68 3.10 21.42
N SER A 965 25.83 3.39 22.72
CA SER A 965 27.04 3.08 23.48
C SER A 965 27.31 1.57 23.52
N MET A 966 26.30 0.74 23.79
CA MET A 966 26.49 -0.72 23.77
C MET A 966 26.90 -1.22 22.38
N VAL A 967 26.22 -0.76 21.32
CA VAL A 967 26.54 -1.10 19.93
C VAL A 967 27.98 -0.72 19.59
N SER A 968 28.43 0.47 19.98
CA SER A 968 29.80 0.93 19.76
C SER A 968 30.81 0.03 20.47
N LEU A 969 30.52 -0.38 21.72
CA LEU A 969 31.37 -1.28 22.49
C LEU A 969 31.45 -2.69 21.89
N VAL A 970 30.33 -3.23 21.43
CA VAL A 970 30.28 -4.53 20.71
C VAL A 970 31.13 -4.45 19.45
N ASN A 971 30.99 -3.38 18.66
CA ASN A 971 31.72 -3.21 17.41
C ASN A 971 33.23 -3.03 17.61
N LEU A 972 33.66 -2.39 18.70
CA LEU A 972 35.06 -2.35 19.11
C LEU A 972 35.58 -3.72 19.54
N TYR A 973 34.76 -4.49 20.27
CA TYR A 973 35.14 -5.81 20.76
C TYR A 973 35.08 -6.90 19.68
N LYS A 974 34.26 -6.69 18.64
CA LYS A 974 33.98 -7.62 17.54
C LYS A 974 33.47 -9.00 17.98
N ARG A 975 32.86 -9.06 19.16
CA ARG A 975 32.23 -10.25 19.73
C ARG A 975 31.24 -9.83 20.82
N PRO A 976 30.33 -10.73 21.24
CA PRO A 976 29.39 -10.46 22.31
C PRO A 976 30.08 -10.06 23.62
N LEU A 977 29.53 -9.03 24.28
CA LEU A 977 30.07 -8.49 25.52
C LEU A 977 30.06 -9.54 26.62
N ASP A 978 31.17 -9.62 27.35
CA ASP A 978 31.30 -10.40 28.57
C ASP A 978 31.42 -9.49 29.79
N GLN A 979 31.38 -10.09 30.98
CA GLN A 979 31.44 -9.33 32.23
C GLN A 979 32.73 -8.51 32.40
N LYS A 980 33.85 -8.92 31.79
CA LYS A 980 35.12 -8.18 31.92
C LYS A 980 35.02 -6.85 31.16
N VAL A 981 34.52 -6.89 29.94
CA VAL A 981 34.34 -5.68 29.12
C VAL A 981 33.30 -4.74 29.74
N LEU A 982 32.20 -5.28 30.28
CA LEU A 982 31.19 -4.48 30.97
C LEU A 982 31.77 -3.78 32.21
N ARG A 983 32.54 -4.50 33.04
CA ARG A 983 33.22 -3.91 34.20
C ARG A 983 34.19 -2.81 33.78
N PHE A 984 35.07 -3.10 32.82
CA PHE A 984 36.01 -2.11 32.27
C PHE A 984 35.30 -0.83 31.82
N TYR A 985 34.22 -0.96 31.05
CA TYR A 985 33.45 0.20 30.56
C TYR A 985 32.85 1.02 31.70
N HIS A 986 32.20 0.36 32.67
CA HIS A 986 31.59 1.06 33.81
C HIS A 986 32.62 1.70 34.74
N GLU A 987 33.74 1.03 34.99
CA GLU A 987 34.84 1.58 35.77
C GLU A 987 35.43 2.81 35.09
N LEU A 988 35.72 2.72 33.79
CA LEU A 988 36.25 3.83 33.00
C LEU A 988 35.28 5.03 32.96
N LYS A 989 33.97 4.77 32.83
CA LYS A 989 32.91 5.80 32.83
C LYS A 989 32.75 6.47 34.20
N ASN A 990 32.91 5.71 35.29
CA ASN A 990 32.76 6.21 36.65
C ASN A 990 34.03 6.90 37.20
N ARG A 991 35.15 6.90 36.46
CA ARG A 991 36.33 7.70 36.83
C ARG A 991 35.97 9.18 36.89
N LYS A 992 36.29 9.84 38.01
CA LYS A 992 36.01 11.28 38.20
C LYS A 992 36.53 12.15 37.05
N GLU A 993 37.68 11.78 36.48
CA GLU A 993 38.35 12.47 35.37
C GLU A 993 37.62 12.34 34.02
N ASN A 994 36.72 11.36 33.90
CA ASN A 994 36.00 11.02 32.67
C ASN A 994 34.52 11.45 32.70
N THR A 995 34.06 12.02 33.82
CA THR A 995 32.70 12.54 33.98
C THR A 995 32.39 13.57 32.89
N GLY A 996 31.39 13.31 32.03
CA GLY A 996 30.98 14.20 30.93
C GLY A 996 31.87 14.15 29.67
N LYS A 997 32.88 13.27 29.62
CA LYS A 997 33.71 13.05 28.42
C LYS A 997 33.17 11.90 27.58
N ASN A 998 33.45 11.92 26.27
CA ASN A 998 33.13 10.79 25.39
C ASN A 998 34.10 9.62 25.67
N ILE A 999 33.58 8.57 26.30
CA ILE A 999 34.35 7.39 26.71
C ILE A 999 35.00 6.68 25.51
N PHE A 1000 34.31 6.60 24.36
CA PHE A 1000 34.87 5.96 23.17
C PHE A 1000 36.06 6.71 22.59
N LYS A 1001 36.09 8.04 22.71
CA LYS A 1001 37.26 8.84 22.31
C LYS A 1001 38.48 8.54 23.19
N ILE A 1002 38.26 8.31 24.49
CA ILE A 1002 39.32 7.93 25.44
C ILE A 1002 39.84 6.54 25.10
N ILE A 1003 38.95 5.58 24.88
CA ILE A 1003 39.32 4.22 24.46
C ILE A 1003 40.13 4.27 23.16
N SER A 1004 39.68 5.01 22.14
CA SER A 1004 40.41 5.16 20.88
C SER A 1004 41.82 5.74 21.10
N GLN A 1005 41.95 6.75 21.96
CA GLN A 1005 43.23 7.37 22.26
C GLN A 1005 44.18 6.38 22.99
N GLU A 1006 43.68 5.61 23.96
CA GLU A 1006 44.47 4.58 24.64
C GLU A 1006 44.91 3.46 23.70
N LEU A 1007 44.06 3.06 22.74
CA LEU A 1007 44.42 2.08 21.71
C LEU A 1007 45.53 2.59 20.80
N GLU A 1008 45.51 3.87 20.43
CA GLU A 1008 46.56 4.52 19.64
C GLU A 1008 47.86 4.71 20.43
N ASP A 1009 47.78 5.24 21.66
CA ASP A 1009 48.92 5.53 22.52
C ASP A 1009 49.73 4.26 22.86
N TYR A 1010 49.05 3.13 23.04
CA TYR A 1010 49.68 1.85 23.36
C TYR A 1010 49.87 0.93 22.15
N ASN A 1011 49.27 1.25 21.00
CA ASN A 1011 49.27 0.42 19.79
C ASN A 1011 48.86 -1.05 20.06
N ILE A 1012 47.76 -1.23 20.79
CA ILE A 1012 47.20 -2.53 21.19
C ILE A 1012 45.77 -2.70 20.72
N SER A 1013 45.28 -3.94 20.69
CA SER A 1013 43.88 -4.24 20.42
C SER A 1013 42.99 -3.95 21.64
N PHE A 1014 41.68 -3.76 21.41
CA PHE A 1014 40.72 -3.54 22.49
C PHE A 1014 40.66 -4.70 23.50
N SER A 1015 40.84 -5.94 23.04
CA SER A 1015 40.90 -7.09 23.94
C SER A 1015 42.15 -7.07 24.84
N GLU A 1016 43.28 -6.58 24.33
CA GLU A 1016 44.51 -6.43 25.12
C GLU A 1016 44.40 -5.29 26.13
N LEU A 1017 43.77 -4.17 25.75
CA LEU A 1017 43.52 -3.03 26.65
C LEU A 1017 42.67 -3.45 27.86
N VAL A 1018 41.55 -4.15 27.61
CA VAL A 1018 40.67 -4.66 28.68
C VAL A 1018 41.43 -5.62 29.61
N ASN A 1019 42.22 -6.54 29.05
CA ASN A 1019 43.00 -7.47 29.87
C ASN A 1019 44.12 -6.77 30.66
N ARG A 1020 44.74 -5.73 30.10
CA ARG A 1020 45.81 -4.96 30.74
C ARG A 1020 45.30 -4.18 31.94
N GLU A 1021 44.23 -3.41 31.78
CA GLU A 1021 43.68 -2.64 32.90
C GLU A 1021 43.13 -3.58 33.98
N VAL A 1022 42.39 -4.64 33.63
CA VAL A 1022 41.88 -5.60 34.63
C VAL A 1022 43.02 -6.24 35.46
N TYR A 1023 44.19 -6.50 34.86
CA TYR A 1023 45.38 -7.01 35.57
C TYR A 1023 46.07 -5.98 36.47
N GLU A 1024 46.04 -4.69 36.12
CA GLU A 1024 46.57 -3.63 36.98
C GLU A 1024 45.67 -3.42 38.21
N TYR A 1025 44.35 -3.61 38.09
CA TYR A 1025 43.41 -3.51 39.21
C TYR A 1025 43.40 -4.73 40.14
N GLU A 1026 43.60 -5.96 39.64
CA GLU A 1026 43.70 -7.16 40.50
C GLU A 1026 44.98 -7.17 41.37
N LYS A 1027 45.95 -6.28 41.11
CA LYS A 1027 47.19 -6.12 41.89
C LYS A 1027 47.11 -5.07 43.01
N VAL A 1028 46.04 -4.29 43.10
CA VAL A 1028 45.87 -3.19 44.09
C VAL A 1028 45.05 -3.64 45.29
#